data_AF-A0A3N1J2K7-F1
#
_entry.id   AF-A0A3N1J2K7-F1
#
_cell.length_a   1.000
_cell.length_b   1.000
_cell.length_c   1.000
_cell.angle_alpha   90.00
_cell.angle_beta   90.00
_cell.angle_gamma   90.00
#
_symmetry.space_group_name_H-M   'P 1'
#
loop_
_entity.id
_entity.type
_entity.pdbx_description
1 polymer ?
#
loop_
_entity_poly.entity_id
_entity_poly.type
_entity_poly.pdbx_seq_one_letter_code
_entity_poly.pdbx_strand_id
1 'polypeptide(L)'
;MRLVSVVIAKKLTNQRATAMFKRLLSAISGKKTPEQPSAAPATEPTLDDELIVAYDSYGREMQIPRREWREKVFLPSLDEKRDDAAGLYQAIINGLNDGFAADLIPAAARLVEIDDIPERSHTIQGIVLMENGELSAAETTLRAGMAKAGETGTLLTNLAKVFAERGEEERADHTLWQAIQADPNQDNGLLWWATIQQERGGDEAYLAALNRAAALPGSWRAQLWLARHYLQHNDVDAARALYQDVLAGGLYDENALMMVTGDLGNSGQIPLMIELVAPVYDVQRHDPMAGINLLRAWQALGNADEGEKLLERLYALGYTPLKQHLDEFTRAFQEMREQESSGVPADPAQMQINTLALTQPIWHYGLNNATWFFSQKPKDAPIVGFFAWSKITDGQQQGESQREDDIGRLTRAIPLYFAEAAHYQSDCASRFYVQVVEGGGPVLMGSEIDGNDLFDIVPPEMQYFVTGAMGCSGEGERREWQISLSLWDCATREKKSTESTRVTQAQLGAQVLELEQRLLAQTGLPRTEPFDAFWRRPSVEAIDIYLGELAQAFTLTMVANKITPPDAMWGERTMLEWPLQMALQWPEIDTPKLMYLSGLGKAFDYRSGILNEFQRRTLELLREAENSNSPTARLAPLVWKLFGMDDELRAHRDNLPEGTESAYREWLERVGEK
;
A
#
# COMPACT_ATOMS: atom_id res chain seq x y z
N MET A 1 -9.70 0.85 22.62
CA MET A 1 -10.87 0.88 23.53
C MET A 1 -11.42 2.30 23.49
N ARG A 2 -12.68 2.47 23.03
CA ARG A 2 -13.44 3.73 22.77
C ARG A 2 -13.33 4.36 21.36
N LEU A 3 -13.92 3.68 20.37
CA LEU A 3 -14.57 4.30 19.21
C LEU A 3 -16.06 4.47 19.55
N VAL A 4 -16.41 5.56 20.27
CA VAL A 4 -17.81 5.97 20.47
C VAL A 4 -17.88 7.47 20.33
N SER A 5 -17.97 7.99 19.10
CA SER A 5 -18.36 9.39 18.85
C SER A 5 -18.85 9.71 17.43
N VAL A 6 -19.11 8.72 16.56
CA VAL A 6 -19.69 9.01 15.22
C VAL A 6 -20.92 8.13 14.96
N VAL A 7 -21.94 8.29 15.80
CA VAL A 7 -23.30 7.86 15.45
C VAL A 7 -24.22 9.00 15.83
N ILE A 8 -24.80 9.62 14.80
CA ILE A 8 -26.12 10.26 14.69
C ILE A 8 -25.99 11.16 13.46
N ALA A 9 -26.04 10.55 12.27
CA ALA A 9 -26.08 11.28 11.02
C ALA A 9 -26.86 10.51 9.95
N LYS A 10 -28.06 10.02 10.27
CA LYS A 10 -29.16 9.84 9.29
C LYS A 10 -30.44 9.42 10.01
N LYS A 11 -31.50 10.20 9.78
CA LYS A 11 -32.93 9.96 10.07
C LYS A 11 -33.39 9.98 11.54
N LEU A 12 -33.70 11.19 12.04
CA LEU A 12 -34.76 11.39 13.03
C LEU A 12 -35.60 12.63 12.65
N THR A 13 -36.88 12.40 12.37
CA THR A 13 -37.89 13.41 12.07
C THR A 13 -38.34 14.13 13.35
N ASN A 14 -37.68 15.25 13.69
CA ASN A 14 -38.30 16.31 14.51
C ASN A 14 -37.61 17.67 14.29
N GLN A 15 -38.30 18.64 13.66
CA GLN A 15 -37.71 19.80 12.96
C GLN A 15 -36.89 20.81 13.80
N ARG A 16 -36.90 20.77 15.14
CA ARG A 16 -36.15 21.74 15.98
C ARG A 16 -34.80 21.24 16.49
N ALA A 17 -34.71 19.99 16.96
CA ALA A 17 -33.43 19.39 17.38
C ALA A 17 -32.50 19.10 16.19
N THR A 18 -33.07 18.75 15.03
CA THR A 18 -32.32 18.56 13.77
C THR A 18 -31.66 19.86 13.27
N ALA A 19 -32.18 21.03 13.63
CA ALA A 19 -31.62 22.32 13.22
C ALA A 19 -30.33 22.67 14.00
N MET A 20 -30.26 22.35 15.31
CA MET A 20 -29.06 22.50 16.12
C MET A 20 -27.94 21.55 15.66
N PHE A 21 -28.26 20.27 15.44
CA PHE A 21 -27.25 19.26 15.09
C PHE A 21 -26.78 19.36 13.62
N LYS A 22 -27.66 19.75 12.68
CA LYS A 22 -27.24 20.09 11.31
C LYS A 22 -26.38 21.36 11.26
N ARG A 23 -26.63 22.34 12.14
CA ARG A 23 -25.75 23.51 12.28
C ARG A 23 -24.35 23.12 12.76
N LEU A 24 -24.27 22.20 13.72
CA LEU A 24 -23.03 21.60 14.22
C LEU A 24 -22.15 21.06 13.08
N LEU A 25 -22.72 20.28 12.15
CA LEU A 25 -22.00 19.73 11.00
C LEU A 25 -21.66 20.77 9.92
N SER A 26 -22.52 21.78 9.71
CA SER A 26 -22.27 22.83 8.72
C SER A 26 -21.17 23.82 9.14
N ALA A 27 -21.00 24.06 10.44
CA ALA A 27 -19.94 24.90 10.99
C ALA A 27 -18.56 24.22 10.94
N ILE A 28 -18.53 22.88 10.95
CA ILE A 28 -17.31 22.06 10.89
C ILE A 28 -16.80 21.88 9.44
N SER A 29 -17.68 21.99 8.42
CA SER A 29 -17.33 21.65 7.03
C SER A 29 -16.81 22.81 6.16
N GLY A 30 -16.96 24.08 6.56
CA GLY A 30 -16.41 25.23 5.80
C GLY A 30 -16.88 25.38 4.34
N LYS A 31 -17.83 24.55 3.85
CA LYS A 31 -18.30 24.58 2.47
C LYS A 31 -19.68 25.22 2.38
N LYS A 32 -19.73 26.39 1.73
CA LYS A 32 -20.97 26.91 1.13
C LYS A 32 -21.28 26.09 -0.12
N THR A 33 -22.31 25.25 -0.08
CA THR A 33 -22.80 24.56 -1.27
C THR A 33 -23.74 25.49 -2.05
N PRO A 34 -23.55 25.71 -3.36
CA PRO A 34 -24.50 26.45 -4.20
C PRO A 34 -25.75 25.61 -4.49
N GLU A 35 -26.93 26.24 -4.48
CA GLU A 35 -28.18 25.63 -4.93
C GLU A 35 -28.12 25.32 -6.44
N GLN A 36 -28.40 24.08 -6.83
CA GLN A 36 -28.68 23.69 -8.22
C GLN A 36 -30.17 23.33 -8.39
N PRO A 37 -30.75 23.53 -9.59
CA PRO A 37 -32.19 23.44 -9.81
C PRO A 37 -32.70 22.00 -9.94
N SER A 38 -33.91 21.79 -9.42
CA SER A 38 -34.66 20.54 -9.39
C SER A 38 -34.84 19.88 -10.77
N ALA A 39 -34.45 18.62 -10.89
CA ALA A 39 -34.87 17.70 -11.94
C ALA A 39 -35.82 16.63 -11.38
N ALA A 40 -36.73 16.15 -12.24
CA ALA A 40 -37.88 15.29 -11.95
C ALA A 40 -37.53 13.92 -11.32
N PRO A 41 -38.49 13.26 -10.62
CA PRO A 41 -38.17 12.18 -9.68
C PRO A 41 -37.82 10.88 -10.40
N ALA A 42 -36.56 10.47 -10.30
CA ALA A 42 -36.19 9.06 -10.38
C ALA A 42 -36.66 8.37 -9.09
N THR A 43 -37.18 7.15 -9.21
CA THR A 43 -37.51 6.29 -8.06
C THR A 43 -36.30 6.21 -7.13
N GLU A 44 -36.43 6.77 -5.92
CA GLU A 44 -35.37 6.71 -4.91
C GLU A 44 -35.08 5.23 -4.60
N PRO A 45 -33.80 4.78 -4.65
CA PRO A 45 -33.46 3.45 -4.19
C PRO A 45 -33.90 3.32 -2.73
N THR A 46 -34.51 2.18 -2.40
CA THR A 46 -34.87 1.91 -1.01
C THR A 46 -33.58 1.81 -0.20
N LEU A 47 -33.64 2.06 1.12
CA LEU A 47 -32.48 1.87 2.00
C LEU A 47 -31.87 0.46 1.89
N ASP A 48 -32.65 -0.52 1.42
CA ASP A 48 -32.20 -1.90 1.21
C ASP A 48 -31.30 -2.09 -0.03
N ASP A 49 -31.33 -1.15 -0.98
CA ASP A 49 -30.53 -1.18 -2.22
C ASP A 49 -29.21 -0.41 -2.13
N GLU A 50 -28.92 0.27 -0.99
CA GLU A 50 -27.62 0.92 -0.77
C GLU A 50 -26.50 -0.13 -0.69
N LEU A 51 -25.34 0.15 -1.28
CA LEU A 51 -24.17 -0.74 -1.24
C LEU A 51 -23.27 -0.40 -0.04
N ILE A 52 -22.75 -1.42 0.62
CA ILE A 52 -21.74 -1.33 1.69
C ILE A 52 -20.38 -1.69 1.13
N VAL A 53 -19.38 -0.85 1.42
CA VAL A 53 -17.97 -1.07 1.05
C VAL A 53 -17.31 -2.01 2.07
N ALA A 54 -16.67 -3.07 1.58
CA ALA A 54 -15.93 -4.06 2.36
C ALA A 54 -14.55 -4.33 1.72
N TYR A 55 -13.64 -5.00 2.43
CA TYR A 55 -12.32 -5.38 1.90
C TYR A 55 -12.09 -6.90 1.98
N ASP A 56 -11.46 -7.47 0.95
CA ASP A 56 -11.09 -8.90 0.94
C ASP A 56 -9.74 -9.18 1.65
N SER A 57 -9.31 -10.46 1.65
CA SER A 57 -8.06 -10.92 2.28
C SER A 57 -6.78 -10.29 1.68
N TYR A 58 -6.85 -9.79 0.46
CA TYR A 58 -5.78 -9.06 -0.22
C TYR A 58 -5.88 -7.55 -0.01
N GLY A 59 -6.94 -7.08 0.64
CA GLY A 59 -7.22 -5.67 0.88
C GLY A 59 -7.87 -4.95 -0.28
N ARG A 60 -8.50 -5.68 -1.22
CA ARG A 60 -9.26 -5.08 -2.34
C ARG A 60 -10.66 -4.70 -1.90
N GLU A 61 -11.12 -3.56 -2.37
CA GLU A 61 -12.47 -3.05 -2.11
C GLU A 61 -13.55 -3.89 -2.82
N MET A 62 -14.65 -4.19 -2.12
CA MET A 62 -15.84 -4.87 -2.63
C MET A 62 -17.11 -4.11 -2.22
N GLN A 63 -18.18 -4.23 -3.02
CA GLN A 63 -19.47 -3.59 -2.73
C GLN A 63 -20.58 -4.64 -2.59
N ILE A 64 -21.30 -4.65 -1.47
CA ILE A 64 -22.33 -5.65 -1.11
C ILE A 64 -23.67 -4.95 -0.83
N PRO A 65 -24.83 -5.45 -1.33
CA PRO A 65 -26.14 -4.89 -0.98
C PRO A 65 -26.39 -4.91 0.53
N ARG A 66 -26.91 -3.79 1.06
CA ARG A 66 -27.08 -3.57 2.50
C ARG A 66 -27.99 -4.59 3.19
N ARG A 67 -29.05 -5.05 2.51
CA ARG A 67 -29.90 -6.12 3.03
C ARG A 67 -29.13 -7.45 3.16
N GLU A 68 -28.34 -7.78 2.15
CA GLU A 68 -27.52 -9.00 2.16
C GLU A 68 -26.45 -8.93 3.25
N TRP A 69 -25.81 -7.77 3.42
CA TRP A 69 -24.89 -7.51 4.53
C TRP A 69 -25.56 -7.70 5.89
N ARG A 70 -26.74 -7.10 6.09
CA ARG A 70 -27.51 -7.22 7.34
C ARG A 70 -27.80 -8.69 7.67
N GLU A 71 -28.35 -9.43 6.72
CA GLU A 71 -28.82 -10.81 6.91
C GLU A 71 -27.68 -11.83 6.99
N LYS A 72 -26.64 -11.70 6.16
CA LYS A 72 -25.58 -12.73 6.03
C LYS A 72 -24.32 -12.44 6.84
N VAL A 73 -24.08 -11.19 7.22
CA VAL A 73 -22.83 -10.78 7.89
C VAL A 73 -23.12 -10.21 9.27
N PHE A 74 -23.91 -9.15 9.35
CA PHE A 74 -24.10 -8.39 10.59
C PHE A 74 -24.85 -9.18 11.67
N LEU A 75 -26.06 -9.69 11.37
CA LEU A 75 -26.86 -10.44 12.37
C LEU A 75 -26.15 -11.73 12.83
N PRO A 76 -25.58 -12.57 11.93
CA PRO A 76 -24.81 -13.74 12.37
C PRO A 76 -23.60 -13.37 13.23
N SER A 77 -22.92 -12.25 12.93
CA SER A 77 -21.80 -11.77 13.74
C SER A 77 -22.22 -11.35 15.16
N LEU A 78 -23.45 -10.84 15.36
CA LEU A 78 -23.95 -10.54 16.70
C LEU A 78 -24.19 -11.82 17.52
N ASP A 79 -24.76 -12.84 16.88
CA ASP A 79 -25.01 -14.14 17.52
C ASP A 79 -23.72 -14.88 17.85
N GLU A 80 -22.75 -14.89 16.93
CA GLU A 80 -21.42 -15.49 17.15
C GLU A 80 -20.70 -14.86 18.35
N LYS A 81 -20.80 -13.53 18.49
CA LYS A 81 -20.13 -12.77 19.55
C LYS A 81 -20.96 -12.64 20.83
N ARG A 82 -22.12 -13.30 20.93
CA ARG A 82 -23.09 -13.11 22.01
C ARG A 82 -22.53 -13.31 23.43
N ASP A 83 -21.50 -14.16 23.57
CA ASP A 83 -20.85 -14.47 24.86
C ASP A 83 -19.44 -13.87 24.99
N ASP A 84 -19.00 -13.07 24.02
CA ASP A 84 -17.76 -12.28 24.08
C ASP A 84 -18.11 -10.80 24.28
N ALA A 85 -17.93 -10.29 25.50
CA ALA A 85 -18.27 -8.90 25.83
C ALA A 85 -17.54 -7.87 24.95
N ALA A 86 -16.26 -8.09 24.61
CA ALA A 86 -15.50 -7.15 23.80
C ALA A 86 -15.96 -7.20 22.32
N GLY A 87 -16.12 -8.41 21.78
CA GLY A 87 -16.63 -8.62 20.43
C GLY A 87 -18.06 -8.11 20.26
N LEU A 88 -18.95 -8.38 21.21
CA LEU A 88 -20.35 -7.95 21.18
C LEU A 88 -20.46 -6.43 21.23
N TYR A 89 -19.68 -5.78 22.10
CA TYR A 89 -19.63 -4.32 22.15
C TYR A 89 -19.22 -3.71 20.80
N GLN A 90 -18.18 -4.24 20.16
CA GLN A 90 -17.74 -3.74 18.85
C GLN A 90 -18.80 -3.99 17.77
N ALA A 91 -19.48 -5.13 17.80
CA ALA A 91 -20.56 -5.43 16.87
C ALA A 91 -21.78 -4.50 17.04
N ILE A 92 -22.12 -4.13 18.28
CA ILE A 92 -23.19 -3.14 18.56
C ILE A 92 -22.80 -1.76 18.03
N ILE A 93 -21.55 -1.31 18.23
CA ILE A 93 -21.06 -0.04 17.69
C ILE A 93 -21.15 -0.02 16.16
N ASN A 94 -20.68 -1.09 15.51
CA ASN A 94 -20.77 -1.20 14.06
C ASN A 94 -22.23 -1.16 13.60
N GLY A 95 -23.13 -1.86 14.29
CA GLY A 95 -24.56 -1.82 13.99
C GLY A 95 -25.20 -0.43 14.15
N LEU A 96 -24.78 0.34 15.15
CA LEU A 96 -25.24 1.71 15.34
C LEU A 96 -24.72 2.63 14.22
N ASN A 97 -23.43 2.51 13.85
CA ASN A 97 -22.85 3.23 12.71
C ASN A 97 -23.58 2.89 11.40
N ASP A 98 -23.92 1.61 11.24
CA ASP A 98 -24.66 1.11 10.11
C ASP A 98 -26.14 1.47 10.19
N GLY A 99 -26.68 2.02 11.27
CA GLY A 99 -28.08 2.42 11.39
C GLY A 99 -29.07 1.27 11.65
N PHE A 100 -28.61 0.15 12.19
CA PHE A 100 -29.42 -1.02 12.57
C PHE A 100 -29.88 -0.98 14.04
N ALA A 101 -30.15 0.20 14.60
CA ALA A 101 -30.44 0.39 16.02
C ALA A 101 -31.59 -0.51 16.56
N ALA A 102 -32.60 -0.80 15.74
CA ALA A 102 -33.72 -1.67 16.11
C ALA A 102 -33.30 -3.12 16.39
N ASP A 103 -32.28 -3.63 15.69
CA ASP A 103 -31.79 -5.01 15.85
C ASP A 103 -30.91 -5.18 17.09
N LEU A 104 -30.47 -4.07 17.70
CA LEU A 104 -29.44 -4.07 18.74
C LEU A 104 -29.97 -4.18 20.16
N ILE A 105 -31.28 -4.01 20.39
CA ILE A 105 -31.87 -4.02 21.74
C ILE A 105 -31.50 -5.31 22.51
N PRO A 106 -31.64 -6.53 21.94
CA PRO A 106 -31.29 -7.76 22.64
C PRO A 106 -29.80 -7.88 22.91
N ALA A 107 -28.96 -7.51 21.94
CA ALA A 107 -27.50 -7.56 22.06
C ALA A 107 -26.98 -6.60 23.13
N ALA A 108 -27.53 -5.38 23.20
CA ALA A 108 -27.14 -4.39 24.19
C ALA A 108 -27.58 -4.76 25.61
N ALA A 109 -28.77 -5.36 25.76
CA ALA A 109 -29.21 -5.92 27.04
C ALA A 109 -28.31 -7.08 27.48
N ARG A 110 -27.96 -7.98 26.55
CA ARG A 110 -27.02 -9.10 26.82
C ARG A 110 -25.66 -8.58 27.25
N LEU A 111 -25.14 -7.53 26.61
CA LEU A 111 -23.85 -6.96 26.98
C LEU A 111 -23.83 -6.49 28.45
N VAL A 112 -24.91 -5.90 28.96
CA VAL A 112 -25.01 -5.51 30.38
C VAL A 112 -24.93 -6.70 31.34
N GLU A 113 -25.32 -7.90 30.91
CA GLU A 113 -25.20 -9.12 31.72
C GLU A 113 -23.79 -9.70 31.75
N ILE A 114 -23.03 -9.58 30.67
CA ILE A 114 -21.74 -10.28 30.48
C ILE A 114 -20.50 -9.38 30.58
N ASP A 115 -20.67 -8.06 30.49
CA ASP A 115 -19.56 -7.12 30.45
C ASP A 115 -19.19 -6.64 31.86
N ASP A 116 -17.96 -6.91 32.27
CA ASP A 116 -17.37 -6.50 33.54
C ASP A 116 -17.09 -4.99 33.64
N ILE A 117 -17.35 -4.21 32.57
CA ILE A 117 -17.19 -2.75 32.53
C ILE A 117 -18.57 -2.07 32.53
N PRO A 118 -19.14 -1.71 33.69
CA PRO A 118 -20.50 -1.16 33.77
C PRO A 118 -20.67 0.16 32.99
N GLU A 119 -19.66 1.03 32.98
CA GLU A 119 -19.70 2.26 32.21
C GLU A 119 -19.91 1.98 30.71
N ARG A 120 -19.17 1.02 30.14
CA ARG A 120 -19.23 0.64 28.72
C ARG A 120 -20.60 0.05 28.38
N SER A 121 -21.03 -0.95 29.12
CA SER A 121 -22.25 -1.70 28.84
C SER A 121 -23.52 -0.89 29.04
N HIS A 122 -23.61 -0.10 30.11
CA HIS A 122 -24.82 0.70 30.39
C HIS A 122 -24.88 1.95 29.50
N THR A 123 -23.73 2.52 29.11
CA THR A 123 -23.69 3.60 28.12
C THR A 123 -24.24 3.13 26.78
N ILE A 124 -23.73 2.00 26.26
CA ILE A 124 -24.14 1.55 24.93
C ILE A 124 -25.59 1.08 24.89
N GLN A 125 -26.08 0.42 25.96
CA GLN A 125 -27.49 0.11 26.09
C GLN A 125 -28.35 1.37 26.19
N GLY A 126 -27.91 2.39 26.93
CA GLY A 126 -28.59 3.69 26.99
C GLY A 126 -28.72 4.34 25.61
N ILE A 127 -27.65 4.32 24.79
CA ILE A 127 -27.66 4.85 23.42
C ILE A 127 -28.62 4.05 22.53
N VAL A 128 -28.56 2.71 22.56
CA VAL A 128 -29.48 1.86 21.77
C VAL A 128 -30.93 2.13 22.15
N LEU A 129 -31.25 2.26 23.43
CA LEU A 129 -32.61 2.58 23.88
C LEU A 129 -33.05 3.98 23.42
N MET A 130 -32.16 4.96 23.47
CA MET A 130 -32.42 6.33 23.01
C MET A 130 -32.73 6.38 21.50
N GLU A 131 -31.93 5.71 20.66
CA GLU A 131 -32.18 5.61 19.21
C GLU A 131 -33.51 4.91 18.86
N ASN A 132 -34.02 4.09 19.77
CA ASN A 132 -35.33 3.44 19.63
C ASN A 132 -36.48 4.23 20.30
N GLY A 133 -36.21 5.44 20.80
CA GLY A 133 -37.21 6.31 21.45
C GLY A 133 -37.58 5.89 22.89
N GLU A 134 -36.89 4.91 23.46
CA GLU A 134 -37.15 4.35 24.80
C GLU A 134 -36.47 5.19 25.90
N LEU A 135 -36.78 6.48 25.95
CA LEU A 135 -36.06 7.48 26.77
C LEU A 135 -36.10 7.18 28.28
N SER A 136 -37.20 6.64 28.79
CA SER A 136 -37.34 6.27 30.22
C SER A 136 -36.46 5.08 30.59
N ALA A 137 -36.39 4.08 29.71
CA ALA A 137 -35.52 2.92 29.88
C ALA A 137 -34.04 3.33 29.76
N ALA A 138 -33.71 4.23 28.82
CA ALA A 138 -32.37 4.79 28.66
C ALA A 138 -31.88 5.49 29.94
N GLU A 139 -32.69 6.39 30.53
CA GLU A 139 -32.33 7.04 31.80
C GLU A 139 -32.11 6.02 32.92
N THR A 140 -33.03 5.06 33.08
CA THR A 140 -32.94 4.03 34.13
C THR A 140 -31.65 3.23 33.99
N THR A 141 -31.30 2.85 32.77
CA THR A 141 -30.08 2.11 32.43
C THR A 141 -28.83 2.91 32.76
N LEU A 142 -28.76 4.17 32.34
CA LEU A 142 -27.61 5.04 32.60
C LEU A 142 -27.40 5.28 34.10
N ARG A 143 -28.49 5.51 34.86
CA ARG A 143 -28.43 5.65 36.33
C ARG A 143 -27.97 4.36 37.02
N ALA A 144 -28.40 3.20 36.55
CA ALA A 144 -27.90 1.92 37.05
C ALA A 144 -26.40 1.75 36.77
N GLY A 145 -25.94 2.21 35.61
CA GLY A 145 -24.51 2.28 35.28
C GLY A 145 -23.75 3.19 36.25
N MET A 146 -24.28 4.38 36.54
CA MET A 146 -23.68 5.33 37.50
C MET A 146 -23.62 4.78 38.92
N ALA A 147 -24.64 4.04 39.35
CA ALA A 147 -24.63 3.38 40.66
C ALA A 147 -23.51 2.34 40.81
N LYS A 148 -23.03 1.77 39.69
CA LYS A 148 -21.96 0.75 39.66
C LYS A 148 -20.57 1.33 39.39
N ALA A 149 -20.45 2.25 38.45
CA ALA A 149 -19.18 2.80 37.97
C ALA A 149 -18.86 4.22 38.50
N GLY A 150 -19.80 4.85 39.21
CA GLY A 150 -19.75 6.27 39.56
C GLY A 150 -20.30 7.16 38.45
N GLU A 151 -20.46 8.45 38.76
CA GLU A 151 -20.91 9.48 37.82
C GLU A 151 -19.78 9.86 36.85
N THR A 152 -19.44 8.97 35.92
CA THR A 152 -18.41 9.25 34.92
C THR A 152 -18.90 10.25 33.87
N GLY A 153 -17.98 10.99 33.24
CA GLY A 153 -18.33 11.91 32.16
C GLY A 153 -19.10 11.22 31.03
N THR A 154 -18.79 9.97 30.68
CA THR A 154 -19.50 9.19 29.65
C THR A 154 -20.97 8.98 29.99
N LEU A 155 -21.26 8.53 31.20
CA LEU A 155 -22.62 8.26 31.65
C LEU A 155 -23.40 9.57 31.81
N LEU A 156 -22.79 10.62 32.37
CA LEU A 156 -23.41 11.92 32.57
C LEU A 156 -23.75 12.60 31.24
N THR A 157 -22.86 12.56 30.25
CA THR A 157 -23.12 13.14 28.92
C THR A 157 -24.28 12.43 28.23
N ASN A 158 -24.35 11.10 28.28
CA ASN A 158 -25.48 10.38 27.68
C ASN A 158 -26.77 10.57 28.47
N LEU A 159 -26.72 10.78 29.80
CA LEU A 159 -27.90 11.15 30.58
C LEU A 159 -28.39 12.56 30.22
N ALA A 160 -27.47 13.51 30.00
CA ALA A 160 -27.82 14.84 29.52
C ALA A 160 -28.52 14.77 28.16
N LYS A 161 -28.09 13.89 27.23
CA LYS A 161 -28.78 13.66 25.95
C LYS A 161 -30.22 13.21 26.13
N VAL A 162 -30.47 12.28 27.07
CA VAL A 162 -31.84 11.85 27.39
C VAL A 162 -32.71 13.01 27.87
N PHE A 163 -32.19 13.90 28.73
CA PHE A 163 -32.92 15.11 29.14
C PHE A 163 -33.16 16.07 27.98
N ALA A 164 -32.18 16.26 27.10
CA ALA A 164 -32.31 17.11 25.93
C ALA A 164 -33.39 16.58 24.95
N GLU A 165 -33.42 15.27 24.69
CA GLU A 165 -34.44 14.65 23.83
C GLU A 165 -35.87 14.74 24.40
N ARG A 166 -35.99 14.82 25.73
CA ARG A 166 -37.27 15.09 26.41
C ARG A 166 -37.64 16.58 26.47
N GLY A 167 -36.76 17.49 26.02
CA GLY A 167 -36.96 18.93 26.09
C GLY A 167 -36.67 19.55 27.46
N GLU A 168 -35.96 18.84 28.33
CA GLU A 168 -35.58 19.29 29.69
C GLU A 168 -34.24 20.06 29.66
N GLU A 169 -34.20 21.20 28.97
CA GLU A 169 -32.96 21.91 28.61
C GLU A 169 -32.08 22.33 29.80
N GLU A 170 -32.67 22.85 30.89
CA GLU A 170 -31.91 23.26 32.08
C GLU A 170 -31.25 22.06 32.78
N ARG A 171 -31.96 20.93 32.85
CA ARG A 171 -31.44 19.69 33.45
C ARG A 171 -30.35 19.09 32.57
N ALA A 172 -30.53 19.13 31.25
CA ALA A 172 -29.51 18.70 30.30
C ALA A 172 -28.22 19.51 30.46
N ASP A 173 -28.30 20.84 30.49
CA ASP A 173 -27.14 21.74 30.63
C ASP A 173 -26.41 21.54 31.97
N HIS A 174 -27.15 21.44 33.08
CA HIS A 174 -26.55 21.17 34.39
C HIS A 174 -25.82 19.82 34.42
N THR A 175 -26.46 18.76 33.91
CA THR A 175 -25.89 17.41 33.88
C THR A 175 -24.66 17.35 32.96
N LEU A 176 -24.70 18.07 31.84
CA LEU A 176 -23.60 18.16 30.90
C LEU A 176 -22.40 18.88 31.51
N TRP A 177 -22.60 19.97 32.26
CA TRP A 177 -21.50 20.62 32.98
C TRP A 177 -20.87 19.68 34.02
N GLN A 178 -21.68 18.90 34.75
CA GLN A 178 -21.15 17.87 35.65
C GLN A 178 -20.30 16.83 34.89
N ALA A 179 -20.71 16.47 33.67
CA ALA A 179 -19.95 15.57 32.82
C ALA A 179 -18.56 16.15 32.47
N ILE A 180 -18.47 17.44 32.14
CA ILE A 180 -17.19 18.13 31.86
C ILE A 180 -16.30 18.20 33.08
N GLN A 181 -16.88 18.41 34.27
CA GLN A 181 -16.10 18.39 35.52
C GLN A 181 -15.53 17.00 35.82
N ALA A 182 -16.26 15.94 35.46
CA ALA A 182 -15.81 14.56 35.62
C ALA A 182 -14.76 14.13 34.58
N ASP A 183 -14.92 14.57 33.32
CA ASP A 183 -13.98 14.33 32.23
C ASP A 183 -13.94 15.53 31.27
N PRO A 184 -13.00 16.47 31.45
CA PRO A 184 -12.95 17.69 30.66
C PRO A 184 -12.42 17.49 29.23
N ASN A 185 -11.98 16.27 28.88
CA ASN A 185 -11.44 15.94 27.56
C ASN A 185 -12.38 15.07 26.73
N GLN A 186 -13.54 14.72 27.27
CA GLN A 186 -14.56 14.01 26.50
C GLN A 186 -15.07 14.90 25.35
N ASP A 187 -14.82 14.47 24.11
CA ASP A 187 -15.08 15.26 22.91
C ASP A 187 -16.52 15.77 22.80
N ASN A 188 -17.47 14.83 22.69
CA ASN A 188 -18.87 15.15 22.47
C ASN A 188 -19.46 16.01 23.58
N GLY A 189 -19.04 15.80 24.83
CA GLY A 189 -19.55 16.56 25.96
C GLY A 189 -19.13 18.03 25.89
N LEU A 190 -17.81 18.27 25.75
CA LEU A 190 -17.24 19.62 25.80
C LEU A 190 -17.78 20.51 24.67
N LEU A 191 -17.78 19.99 23.44
CA LEU A 191 -18.22 20.77 22.28
C LEU A 191 -19.73 21.02 22.34
N TRP A 192 -20.52 20.03 22.77
CA TRP A 192 -21.96 20.23 22.94
C TRP A 192 -22.25 21.33 23.97
N TRP A 193 -21.57 21.29 25.12
CA TRP A 193 -21.74 22.30 26.16
C TRP A 193 -21.33 23.69 25.70
N ALA A 194 -20.15 23.84 25.07
CA ALA A 194 -19.69 25.12 24.56
C ALA A 194 -20.64 25.69 23.49
N THR A 195 -21.21 24.83 22.64
CA THR A 195 -22.21 25.23 21.63
C THR A 195 -23.49 25.77 22.30
N ILE A 196 -24.00 25.10 23.34
CA ILE A 196 -25.17 25.60 24.10
C ILE A 196 -24.90 27.01 24.64
N GLN A 197 -23.68 27.26 25.16
CA GLN A 197 -23.31 28.59 25.65
C GLN A 197 -23.22 29.62 24.50
N GLN A 198 -22.68 29.22 23.34
CA GLN A 198 -22.62 30.07 22.15
C GLN A 198 -24.02 30.45 21.64
N GLU A 199 -24.97 29.52 21.62
CA GLU A 199 -26.34 29.81 21.20
C GLU A 199 -27.04 30.83 22.11
N ARG A 200 -26.68 30.84 23.41
CA ARG A 200 -27.25 31.76 24.40
C ARG A 200 -26.60 33.14 24.41
N GLY A 201 -25.29 33.23 24.13
CA GLY A 201 -24.51 34.46 24.35
C GLY A 201 -23.49 34.81 23.26
N GLY A 202 -23.51 34.13 22.12
CA GLY A 202 -22.59 34.37 21.01
C GLY A 202 -21.15 33.94 21.28
N ASP A 203 -20.21 34.45 20.49
CA ASP A 203 -18.80 34.03 20.50
C ASP A 203 -18.10 34.36 21.83
N GLU A 204 -18.48 35.45 22.51
CA GLU A 204 -17.94 35.77 23.85
C GLU A 204 -18.32 34.69 24.87
N ALA A 205 -19.55 34.18 24.83
CA ALA A 205 -19.99 33.10 25.72
C ALA A 205 -19.33 31.77 25.38
N TYR A 206 -19.07 31.50 24.10
CA TYR A 206 -18.30 30.34 23.65
C TYR A 206 -16.87 30.36 24.22
N LEU A 207 -16.19 31.50 24.11
CA LEU A 207 -14.85 31.67 24.67
C LEU A 207 -14.83 31.59 26.20
N ALA A 208 -15.80 32.21 26.87
CA ALA A 208 -15.92 32.10 28.33
C ALA A 208 -16.13 30.65 28.76
N ALA A 209 -16.93 29.88 28.02
CA ALA A 209 -17.15 28.46 28.25
C ALA A 209 -15.85 27.65 28.07
N LEU A 210 -15.15 27.80 26.95
CA LEU A 210 -13.89 27.11 26.72
C LEU A 210 -12.81 27.47 27.75
N ASN A 211 -12.68 28.74 28.11
CA ASN A 211 -11.75 29.16 29.18
C ASN A 211 -12.09 28.54 30.53
N ARG A 212 -13.39 28.46 30.86
CA ARG A 212 -13.87 27.79 32.08
C ARG A 212 -13.55 26.30 32.08
N ALA A 213 -13.70 25.62 30.95
CA ALA A 213 -13.33 24.22 30.82
C ALA A 213 -11.81 24.01 30.86
N ALA A 214 -11.04 24.86 30.16
CA ALA A 214 -9.57 24.82 30.13
C ALA A 214 -8.92 25.05 31.49
N ALA A 215 -9.61 25.72 32.42
CA ALA A 215 -9.17 25.89 33.80
C ALA A 215 -9.31 24.60 34.65
N LEU A 216 -10.01 23.57 34.16
CA LEU A 216 -10.09 22.28 34.84
C LEU A 216 -8.76 21.52 34.73
N PRO A 217 -8.33 20.80 35.78
CA PRO A 217 -7.10 20.01 35.74
C PRO A 217 -7.08 19.03 34.57
N GLY A 218 -6.00 19.05 33.78
CA GLY A 218 -5.81 18.14 32.67
C GLY A 218 -6.68 18.40 31.43
N SER A 219 -7.39 19.54 31.35
CA SER A 219 -8.24 19.88 30.19
C SER A 219 -7.44 20.33 28.96
N TRP A 220 -6.77 19.38 28.31
CA TRP A 220 -6.05 19.65 27.07
C TRP A 220 -7.01 19.96 25.92
N ARG A 221 -8.18 19.31 25.85
CA ARG A 221 -9.07 19.45 24.69
C ARG A 221 -9.67 20.86 24.57
N ALA A 222 -10.05 21.47 25.70
CA ALA A 222 -10.53 22.85 25.71
C ALA A 222 -9.42 23.84 25.28
N GLN A 223 -8.17 23.58 25.67
CA GLN A 223 -7.02 24.37 25.21
C GLN A 223 -6.81 24.27 23.70
N LEU A 224 -6.97 23.07 23.10
CA LEU A 224 -6.89 22.91 21.63
C LEU A 224 -8.01 23.66 20.90
N TRP A 225 -9.23 23.65 21.44
CA TRP A 225 -10.34 24.44 20.87
C TRP A 225 -10.11 25.95 20.97
N LEU A 226 -9.51 26.44 22.06
CA LEU A 226 -9.07 27.83 22.18
C LEU A 226 -7.97 28.16 21.15
N ALA A 227 -6.98 27.27 20.98
CA ALA A 227 -5.92 27.45 19.98
C ALA A 227 -6.49 27.55 18.55
N ARG A 228 -7.45 26.69 18.21
CA ARG A 228 -8.20 26.77 16.94
C ARG A 228 -8.88 28.12 16.76
N HIS A 229 -9.53 28.64 17.80
CA HIS A 229 -10.15 29.97 17.74
C HIS A 229 -9.12 31.06 17.46
N TYR A 230 -7.96 31.04 18.13
CA TYR A 230 -6.88 32.00 17.88
C TYR A 230 -6.35 31.89 16.45
N LEU A 231 -6.17 30.68 15.92
CA LEU A 231 -5.78 30.49 14.50
C LEU A 231 -6.82 31.08 13.53
N GLN A 232 -8.11 30.90 13.78
CA GLN A 232 -9.18 31.48 12.96
C GLN A 232 -9.16 33.01 12.95
N HIS A 233 -8.57 33.64 13.97
CA HIS A 233 -8.37 35.07 14.10
C HIS A 233 -6.95 35.54 13.75
N ASN A 234 -6.14 34.66 13.13
CA ASN A 234 -4.74 34.89 12.76
C ASN A 234 -3.80 35.21 13.93
N ASP A 235 -4.17 34.87 15.17
CA ASP A 235 -3.29 34.96 16.33
C ASP A 235 -2.50 33.66 16.50
N VAL A 236 -1.47 33.51 15.66
CA VAL A 236 -0.65 32.29 15.60
C VAL A 236 0.19 32.11 16.86
N ASP A 237 0.61 33.19 17.51
CA ASP A 237 1.45 33.12 18.71
C ASP A 237 0.65 32.62 19.92
N ALA A 238 -0.59 33.09 20.10
CA ALA A 238 -1.46 32.59 21.16
C ALA A 238 -1.82 31.10 20.94
N ALA A 239 -2.10 30.72 19.69
CA ALA A 239 -2.35 29.31 19.35
C ALA A 239 -1.12 28.43 19.60
N ARG A 240 0.07 28.88 19.20
CA ARG A 240 1.35 28.19 19.43
C ARG A 240 1.56 27.91 20.92
N ALA A 241 1.37 28.91 21.78
CA ALA A 241 1.56 28.75 23.22
C ALA A 241 0.66 27.63 23.79
N LEU A 242 -0.62 27.63 23.44
CA LEU A 242 -1.57 26.60 23.88
C LEU A 242 -1.20 25.20 23.37
N TYR A 243 -0.81 25.07 22.10
CA TYR A 243 -0.36 23.78 21.57
C TYR A 243 0.91 23.30 22.28
N GLN A 244 1.89 24.18 22.51
CA GLN A 244 3.13 23.83 23.23
C GLN A 244 2.84 23.36 24.66
N ASP A 245 1.95 24.05 25.38
CA ASP A 245 1.59 23.68 26.75
C ASP A 245 0.93 22.28 26.80
N VAL A 246 -0.02 22.00 25.89
CA VAL A 246 -0.65 20.68 25.79
C VAL A 246 0.38 19.59 25.48
N LEU A 247 1.22 19.82 24.47
CA LEU A 247 2.17 18.82 23.99
C LEU A 247 3.28 18.55 25.01
N ALA A 248 3.81 19.60 25.66
CA ALA A 248 4.81 19.49 26.72
C ALA A 248 4.26 18.77 27.97
N GLY A 249 2.96 18.91 28.25
CA GLY A 249 2.29 18.22 29.34
C GLY A 249 2.23 16.70 29.16
N GLY A 250 2.25 16.19 27.92
CA GLY A 250 2.28 14.76 27.58
C GLY A 250 1.03 13.95 27.95
N LEU A 251 0.04 14.59 28.59
CA LEU A 251 -1.20 14.00 29.09
C LEU A 251 -2.37 14.28 28.14
N TYR A 252 -2.24 13.85 26.89
CA TYR A 252 -3.27 13.92 25.85
C TYR A 252 -3.49 12.54 25.20
N ASP A 253 -4.65 12.37 24.57
CA ASP A 253 -5.02 11.09 23.94
C ASP A 253 -4.44 10.91 22.53
N GLU A 254 -4.66 9.75 21.92
CA GLU A 254 -4.20 9.41 20.58
C GLU A 254 -4.70 10.37 19.47
N ASN A 255 -5.79 11.10 19.71
CA ASN A 255 -6.47 11.97 18.73
C ASN A 255 -6.05 13.44 18.83
N ALA A 256 -5.37 13.85 19.90
CA ALA A 256 -4.97 15.25 20.08
C ALA A 256 -4.09 15.75 18.93
N LEU A 257 -3.15 14.92 18.45
CA LEU A 257 -2.28 15.30 17.33
C LEU A 257 -3.04 15.43 16.00
N MET A 258 -4.13 14.66 15.82
CA MET A 258 -4.99 14.83 14.64
C MET A 258 -5.67 16.22 14.65
N MET A 259 -6.13 16.69 15.83
CA MET A 259 -6.70 18.03 15.94
C MET A 259 -5.65 19.12 15.65
N VAL A 260 -4.48 19.03 16.29
CA VAL A 260 -3.40 20.02 16.12
C VAL A 260 -2.95 20.09 14.65
N THR A 261 -2.70 18.94 14.01
CA THR A 261 -2.28 18.89 12.60
C THR A 261 -3.38 19.38 11.66
N GLY A 262 -4.66 19.04 11.93
CA GLY A 262 -5.78 19.54 11.13
C GLY A 262 -5.91 21.06 11.20
N ASP A 263 -5.77 21.64 12.39
CA ASP A 263 -5.90 23.09 12.62
C ASP A 263 -4.77 23.88 11.98
N LEU A 264 -3.53 23.43 12.17
CA LEU A 264 -2.34 24.06 11.59
C LEU A 264 -2.33 23.91 10.06
N GLY A 265 -2.80 22.77 9.53
CA GLY A 265 -2.92 22.55 8.09
C GLY A 265 -3.94 23.48 7.45
N ASN A 266 -5.14 23.58 8.03
CA ASN A 266 -6.22 24.43 7.52
C ASN A 266 -5.89 25.94 7.60
N SER A 267 -5.03 26.34 8.54
CA SER A 267 -4.56 27.72 8.68
C SER A 267 -3.27 28.02 7.90
N GLY A 268 -2.75 27.05 7.14
CA GLY A 268 -1.52 27.20 6.34
C GLY A 268 -0.22 27.26 7.15
N GLN A 269 -0.27 26.96 8.44
CA GLN A 269 0.89 26.97 9.36
C GLN A 269 1.71 25.67 9.26
N ILE A 270 2.09 25.31 8.03
CA ILE A 270 2.76 24.03 7.70
C ILE A 270 4.11 23.89 8.44
N PRO A 271 5.01 24.91 8.48
CA PRO A 271 6.27 24.79 9.23
C PRO A 271 6.05 24.56 10.73
N LEU A 272 5.05 25.23 11.30
CA LEU A 272 4.71 25.10 12.72
C LEU A 272 4.14 23.72 13.06
N MET A 273 3.36 23.12 12.15
CA MET A 273 2.87 21.75 12.29
C MET A 273 4.03 20.78 12.48
N ILE A 274 5.06 20.87 11.62
CA ILE A 274 6.23 19.99 11.71
C ILE A 274 7.01 20.28 12.98
N GLU A 275 7.26 21.56 13.30
CA GLU A 275 7.97 21.99 14.51
C GLU A 275 7.37 21.37 15.78
N LEU A 276 6.05 21.44 15.94
CA LEU A 276 5.36 21.01 17.15
C LEU A 276 5.08 19.51 17.19
N VAL A 277 4.65 18.92 16.06
CA VAL A 277 4.07 17.57 16.05
C VAL A 277 5.10 16.50 15.70
N ALA A 278 6.02 16.75 14.78
CA ALA A 278 6.97 15.73 14.34
C ALA A 278 7.84 15.15 15.49
N PRO A 279 8.31 15.93 16.48
CA PRO A 279 9.12 15.40 17.58
C PRO A 279 8.36 14.48 18.56
N VAL A 280 7.02 14.60 18.63
CA VAL A 280 6.18 13.89 19.60
C VAL A 280 5.30 12.83 18.95
N TYR A 281 5.19 12.82 17.62
CA TYR A 281 4.40 11.84 16.90
C TYR A 281 5.03 10.44 16.96
N ASP A 282 4.18 9.47 17.28
CA ASP A 282 4.53 8.06 17.41
C ASP A 282 3.42 7.26 16.74
N VAL A 283 3.79 6.50 15.70
CA VAL A 283 2.87 5.70 14.86
C VAL A 283 2.17 4.58 15.64
N GLN A 284 2.74 4.13 16.77
CA GLN A 284 2.14 3.05 17.59
C GLN A 284 1.16 3.60 18.63
N ARG A 285 1.27 4.88 18.98
CA ARG A 285 0.47 5.52 20.04
C ARG A 285 -0.62 6.45 19.50
N HIS A 286 -0.36 7.12 18.38
CA HIS A 286 -1.20 8.21 17.91
C HIS A 286 -1.97 7.85 16.64
N ASP A 287 -3.06 8.57 16.40
CA ASP A 287 -3.89 8.37 15.23
C ASP A 287 -3.07 8.52 13.92
N PRO A 288 -3.15 7.56 12.97
CA PRO A 288 -2.40 7.61 11.72
C PRO A 288 -2.67 8.83 10.84
N MET A 289 -3.83 9.49 10.99
CA MET A 289 -4.17 10.69 10.21
C MET A 289 -3.30 11.88 10.58
N ALA A 290 -2.79 11.97 11.81
CA ALA A 290 -1.77 12.95 12.15
C ALA A 290 -0.49 12.70 11.34
N GLY A 291 -0.11 11.43 11.14
CA GLY A 291 1.01 11.05 10.29
C GLY A 291 0.79 11.38 8.82
N ILE A 292 -0.40 11.13 8.28
CA ILE A 292 -0.76 11.54 6.90
C ILE A 292 -0.69 13.07 6.72
N ASN A 293 -1.13 13.85 7.71
CA ASN A 293 -1.00 15.31 7.65
C ASN A 293 0.47 15.75 7.66
N LEU A 294 1.34 15.07 8.42
CA LEU A 294 2.78 15.30 8.39
C LEU A 294 3.41 14.94 7.04
N LEU A 295 3.03 13.82 6.41
CA LEU A 295 3.48 13.48 5.05
C LEU A 295 3.13 14.59 4.05
N ARG A 296 1.89 15.08 4.10
CA ARG A 296 1.46 16.20 3.26
C ARG A 296 2.26 17.48 3.56
N ALA A 297 2.60 17.73 4.81
CA ALA A 297 3.42 18.87 5.21
C ALA A 297 4.84 18.78 4.63
N TRP A 298 5.51 17.62 4.72
CA TRP A 298 6.84 17.43 4.12
C TRP A 298 6.82 17.50 2.60
N GLN A 299 5.79 16.94 1.96
CA GLN A 299 5.59 17.08 0.51
C GLN A 299 5.49 18.55 0.10
N ALA A 300 4.69 19.34 0.82
CA ALA A 300 4.51 20.77 0.55
C ALA A 300 5.81 21.59 0.76
N LEU A 301 6.72 21.14 1.63
CA LEU A 301 7.99 21.80 1.91
C LEU A 301 9.18 21.29 1.09
N GLY A 302 9.00 20.33 0.19
CA GLY A 302 10.12 19.80 -0.59
C GLY A 302 10.95 18.74 0.14
N ASN A 303 10.56 18.28 1.34
CA ASN A 303 11.42 17.44 2.18
C ASN A 303 11.11 15.94 2.00
N ALA A 304 11.61 15.35 0.92
CA ALA A 304 11.41 13.94 0.62
C ALA A 304 12.06 13.00 1.66
N ASP A 305 13.22 13.36 2.22
CA ASP A 305 13.95 12.54 3.19
C ASP A 305 13.12 12.19 4.44
N GLU A 306 12.51 13.20 5.07
CA GLU A 306 11.71 12.99 6.28
C GLU A 306 10.34 12.36 5.95
N GLY A 307 9.79 12.68 4.78
CA GLY A 307 8.56 12.05 4.26
C GLY A 307 8.71 10.54 4.07
N GLU A 308 9.79 10.09 3.43
CA GLU A 308 10.10 8.68 3.19
C GLU A 308 10.32 7.91 4.50
N LYS A 309 11.03 8.50 5.48
CA LYS A 309 11.20 7.90 6.82
C LYS A 309 9.88 7.73 7.57
N LEU A 310 8.94 8.67 7.44
CA LEU A 310 7.61 8.48 8.04
C LEU A 310 6.79 7.44 7.26
N LEU A 311 6.86 7.44 5.92
CA LEU A 311 6.17 6.45 5.11
C LEU A 311 6.53 5.02 5.51
N GLU A 312 7.80 4.70 5.65
CA GLU A 312 8.26 3.38 6.09
C GLU A 312 7.62 2.96 7.42
N ARG A 313 7.61 3.86 8.42
CA ARG A 313 6.98 3.61 9.72
C ARG A 313 5.46 3.42 9.64
N LEU A 314 4.78 4.11 8.73
CA LEU A 314 3.33 3.99 8.54
C LEU A 314 2.96 2.71 7.76
N TYR A 315 3.74 2.30 6.76
CA TYR A 315 3.54 1.02 6.07
C TYR A 315 3.70 -0.16 7.02
N ALA A 316 4.66 -0.09 7.94
CA ALA A 316 4.90 -1.11 8.95
C ALA A 316 3.69 -1.38 9.88
N LEU A 317 2.71 -0.47 9.96
CA LEU A 317 1.46 -0.70 10.68
C LEU A 317 0.56 -1.76 10.02
N GLY A 318 0.74 -2.03 8.72
CA GLY A 318 -0.05 -3.02 7.99
C GLY A 318 -1.55 -2.71 7.89
N TYR A 319 -1.96 -1.46 8.13
CA TYR A 319 -3.35 -1.06 8.15
C TYR A 319 -3.87 -0.80 6.72
N THR A 320 -4.60 -1.79 6.19
CA THR A 320 -5.08 -1.82 4.80
C THR A 320 -5.73 -0.51 4.31
N PRO A 321 -6.64 0.15 5.06
CA PRO A 321 -7.29 1.37 4.58
C PRO A 321 -6.35 2.56 4.32
N LEU A 322 -5.16 2.58 4.93
CA LEU A 322 -4.18 3.65 4.68
C LEU A 322 -3.34 3.41 3.42
N LYS A 323 -3.25 2.16 2.96
CA LYS A 323 -2.27 1.76 1.94
C LYS A 323 -2.32 2.66 0.70
N GLN A 324 -3.52 2.89 0.16
CA GLN A 324 -3.70 3.72 -1.02
C GLN A 324 -3.14 5.15 -0.82
N HIS A 325 -3.39 5.75 0.34
CA HIS A 325 -2.85 7.07 0.66
C HIS A 325 -1.31 7.06 0.77
N LEU A 326 -0.74 6.01 1.37
CA LEU A 326 0.72 5.87 1.47
C LEU A 326 1.36 5.66 0.09
N ASP A 327 0.70 4.93 -0.81
CA ASP A 327 1.16 4.71 -2.19
C ASP A 327 1.19 6.02 -2.98
N GLU A 328 0.19 6.88 -2.79
CA GLU A 328 0.14 8.23 -3.38
C GLU A 328 1.33 9.10 -2.95
N PHE A 329 1.64 9.12 -1.65
CA PHE A 329 2.79 9.86 -1.13
C PHE A 329 4.12 9.26 -1.57
N THR A 330 4.22 7.93 -1.64
CA THR A 330 5.41 7.23 -2.14
C THR A 330 5.75 7.71 -3.55
N ARG A 331 4.76 7.77 -4.45
CA ARG A 331 4.94 8.33 -5.79
C ARG A 331 5.31 9.80 -5.76
N ALA A 332 4.66 10.61 -4.92
CA ALA A 332 4.96 12.04 -4.84
C ALA A 332 6.40 12.33 -4.38
N PHE A 333 6.91 11.63 -3.36
CA PHE A 333 8.29 11.83 -2.92
C PHE A 333 9.30 11.27 -3.94
N GLN A 334 8.97 10.18 -4.62
CA GLN A 334 9.76 9.71 -5.76
C GLN A 334 9.85 10.79 -6.84
N GLU A 335 8.73 11.38 -7.26
CA GLU A 335 8.67 12.49 -8.23
C GLU A 335 9.57 13.68 -7.83
N MET A 336 9.56 14.05 -6.54
CA MET A 336 10.39 15.14 -6.01
C MET A 336 11.89 14.83 -6.15
N ARG A 337 12.29 13.58 -5.90
CA ARG A 337 13.68 13.12 -6.06
C ARG A 337 14.12 13.11 -7.52
N GLU A 338 13.22 12.82 -8.45
CA GLU A 338 13.53 12.87 -9.89
C GLU A 338 13.84 14.30 -10.33
N GLN A 339 13.20 15.30 -9.72
CA GLN A 339 13.44 16.71 -10.01
C GLN A 339 14.75 17.24 -9.41
N GLU A 340 15.18 16.72 -8.26
CA GLU A 340 16.44 17.11 -7.61
C GLU A 340 17.68 16.44 -8.23
N SER A 341 17.52 15.25 -8.82
CA SER A 341 18.62 14.48 -9.43
C SER A 341 19.00 14.98 -10.83
N SER A 342 19.66 16.14 -10.88
CA SER A 342 20.47 16.50 -12.05
C SER A 342 21.78 15.70 -12.02
N GLY A 343 21.98 14.83 -13.02
CA GLY A 343 23.02 13.80 -13.05
C GLY A 343 24.45 14.35 -12.89
N VAL A 344 25.28 13.62 -12.15
CA VAL A 344 26.73 13.87 -12.06
C VAL A 344 27.39 13.31 -13.32
N PRO A 345 28.13 14.13 -14.11
CA PRO A 345 28.94 13.62 -15.21
C PRO A 345 30.00 12.68 -14.64
N ALA A 346 29.98 11.43 -15.06
CA ALA A 346 30.95 10.47 -14.59
C ALA A 346 32.23 10.54 -15.43
N ASP A 347 33.40 10.47 -14.78
CA ASP A 347 34.71 10.51 -15.45
C ASP A 347 34.97 9.17 -16.18
N PRO A 348 35.01 9.14 -17.52
CA PRO A 348 35.20 7.91 -18.29
C PRO A 348 36.52 7.20 -18.00
N ALA A 349 37.53 7.90 -17.47
CA ALA A 349 38.87 7.36 -17.22
C ALA A 349 38.97 6.48 -15.96
N GLN A 350 37.95 6.48 -15.08
CA GLN A 350 37.96 5.71 -13.83
C GLN A 350 36.99 4.51 -13.82
N MET A 351 36.23 4.29 -14.90
CA MET A 351 35.24 3.22 -14.95
C MET A 351 35.84 1.88 -15.38
N GLN A 352 35.71 0.86 -14.53
CA GLN A 352 35.93 -0.53 -14.93
C GLN A 352 34.64 -1.08 -15.54
N ILE A 353 34.64 -1.28 -16.85
CA ILE A 353 33.53 -1.91 -17.58
C ILE A 353 33.73 -3.42 -17.58
N ASN A 354 32.76 -4.15 -17.05
CA ASN A 354 32.74 -5.61 -17.01
C ASN A 354 31.55 -6.15 -17.81
N THR A 355 31.70 -7.33 -18.40
CA THR A 355 30.59 -8.03 -19.05
C THR A 355 29.91 -8.97 -18.06
N LEU A 356 28.64 -8.70 -17.75
CA LEU A 356 27.79 -9.61 -17.00
C LEU A 356 27.12 -10.58 -17.97
N ALA A 357 27.20 -11.88 -17.65
CA ALA A 357 26.53 -12.95 -18.39
C ALA A 357 25.50 -13.65 -17.50
N LEU A 358 24.23 -13.66 -17.91
CA LEU A 358 23.17 -14.45 -17.30
C LEU A 358 22.95 -15.70 -18.13
N THR A 359 23.00 -16.87 -17.49
CA THR A 359 22.97 -18.18 -18.17
C THR A 359 21.62 -18.89 -18.07
N GLN A 360 20.65 -18.23 -17.45
CA GLN A 360 19.30 -18.74 -17.21
C GLN A 360 18.33 -17.55 -17.13
N PRO A 361 17.01 -17.78 -17.26
CA PRO A 361 16.00 -16.73 -17.09
C PRO A 361 16.21 -15.97 -15.77
N ILE A 362 16.02 -14.66 -15.80
CA ILE A 362 16.46 -13.78 -14.70
C ILE A 362 15.73 -14.04 -13.37
N TRP A 363 14.53 -14.59 -13.45
CA TRP A 363 13.72 -14.98 -12.29
C TRP A 363 14.08 -16.37 -11.73
N HIS A 364 15.04 -17.09 -12.31
CA HIS A 364 15.65 -18.27 -11.65
C HIS A 364 16.59 -17.85 -10.51
N TYR A 365 17.25 -16.71 -10.66
CA TYR A 365 18.11 -16.13 -9.61
C TYR A 365 17.26 -15.67 -8.43
N GLY A 366 17.80 -15.69 -7.21
CA GLY A 366 17.05 -15.37 -5.98
C GLY A 366 16.30 -16.57 -5.37
N LEU A 367 16.02 -17.63 -6.15
CA LEU A 367 15.40 -18.88 -5.67
C LEU A 367 16.38 -19.86 -4.99
N ASN A 368 17.55 -19.35 -4.58
CA ASN A 368 18.61 -20.11 -3.92
C ASN A 368 19.09 -21.36 -4.67
N ASN A 369 19.22 -21.23 -6.00
CA ASN A 369 19.67 -22.29 -6.89
C ASN A 369 18.77 -23.55 -6.81
N ALA A 370 17.47 -23.39 -7.04
CA ALA A 370 16.46 -24.45 -7.03
C ALA A 370 16.54 -25.38 -8.26
N THR A 371 17.69 -26.02 -8.49
CA THR A 371 17.94 -26.88 -9.67
C THR A 371 17.02 -28.10 -9.77
N TRP A 372 16.41 -28.55 -8.66
CA TRP A 372 15.39 -29.60 -8.65
C TRP A 372 14.07 -29.15 -9.29
N PHE A 373 13.82 -27.85 -9.34
CA PHE A 373 12.57 -27.29 -9.87
C PHE A 373 12.63 -27.09 -11.38
N PHE A 374 13.81 -26.78 -11.91
CA PHE A 374 14.02 -26.45 -13.32
C PHE A 374 14.71 -27.59 -14.07
N SER A 375 14.16 -27.98 -15.21
CA SER A 375 14.85 -28.90 -16.12
C SER A 375 16.18 -28.30 -16.57
N GLN A 376 17.21 -29.15 -16.71
CA GLN A 376 18.56 -28.71 -17.09
C GLN A 376 18.83 -29.02 -18.55
N LYS A 377 19.37 -28.04 -19.29
CA LYS A 377 19.86 -28.27 -20.67
C LYS A 377 21.04 -29.25 -20.66
N PRO A 378 21.17 -30.13 -21.67
CA PRO A 378 22.38 -30.93 -21.86
C PRO A 378 23.63 -30.04 -21.90
N LYS A 379 24.76 -30.55 -21.39
CA LYS A 379 26.01 -29.77 -21.33
C LYS A 379 26.57 -29.41 -22.71
N ASP A 380 26.23 -30.19 -23.73
CA ASP A 380 26.59 -30.03 -25.13
C ASP A 380 25.50 -29.35 -25.96
N ALA A 381 24.46 -28.81 -25.32
CA ALA A 381 23.42 -28.05 -26.02
C ALA A 381 24.03 -26.84 -26.74
N PRO A 382 23.62 -26.55 -27.99
CA PRO A 382 24.08 -25.39 -28.72
C PRO A 382 23.71 -24.10 -27.99
N ILE A 383 24.61 -23.12 -27.99
CA ILE A 383 24.42 -21.86 -27.25
C ILE A 383 24.03 -20.72 -28.18
N VAL A 384 22.97 -19.98 -27.81
CA VAL A 384 22.58 -18.72 -28.43
C VAL A 384 22.79 -17.56 -27.45
N GLY A 385 23.57 -16.55 -27.86
CA GLY A 385 23.82 -15.34 -27.08
C GLY A 385 22.88 -14.19 -27.44
N PHE A 386 22.41 -13.45 -26.45
CA PHE A 386 21.58 -12.26 -26.61
C PHE A 386 22.26 -11.08 -25.91
N PHE A 387 22.67 -10.08 -26.67
CA PHE A 387 23.30 -8.88 -26.11
C PHE A 387 22.26 -7.81 -25.81
N ALA A 388 22.45 -7.06 -24.73
CA ALA A 388 21.71 -5.82 -24.47
C ALA A 388 21.87 -4.86 -25.66
N TRP A 389 20.78 -4.19 -26.03
CA TRP A 389 20.73 -3.37 -27.23
C TRP A 389 21.31 -1.98 -27.00
N SER A 390 21.78 -1.36 -28.09
CA SER A 390 22.21 0.04 -28.10
C SER A 390 21.04 0.99 -28.31
N LYS A 391 21.22 2.26 -27.96
CA LYS A 391 20.32 3.36 -28.32
C LYS A 391 20.65 3.89 -29.70
N ILE A 392 19.65 4.02 -30.57
CA ILE A 392 19.75 4.74 -31.85
C ILE A 392 19.68 6.22 -31.53
N THR A 393 20.76 6.97 -31.80
CA THR A 393 20.81 8.41 -31.58
C THR A 393 20.65 9.18 -32.90
N ASP A 394 19.68 10.09 -32.96
CA ASP A 394 19.72 11.20 -33.91
C ASP A 394 20.72 12.23 -33.36
N GLY A 395 21.84 12.45 -34.06
CA GLY A 395 23.06 13.06 -33.52
C GLY A 395 22.89 14.30 -32.59
N GLN A 396 23.83 14.40 -31.64
CA GLN A 396 23.95 15.36 -30.52
C GLN A 396 23.16 15.03 -29.24
N GLN A 397 23.51 13.93 -28.59
CA GLN A 397 23.49 13.87 -27.12
C GLN A 397 24.79 13.21 -26.65
N GLN A 398 25.60 13.93 -25.85
CA GLN A 398 26.71 13.33 -25.14
C GLN A 398 26.14 12.33 -24.13
N GLY A 399 26.81 11.19 -23.94
CA GLY A 399 26.41 10.19 -22.97
C GLY A 399 26.44 10.80 -21.57
N GLU A 400 25.26 11.14 -21.06
CA GLU A 400 25.07 11.53 -19.67
C GLU A 400 24.71 10.26 -18.88
N SER A 401 25.19 10.17 -17.64
CA SER A 401 24.70 9.19 -16.66
C SER A 401 23.28 9.62 -16.24
N GLN A 402 22.31 9.46 -17.12
CA GLN A 402 20.90 9.69 -16.85
C GLN A 402 20.27 8.41 -16.25
N ARG A 403 19.27 8.61 -15.38
CA ARG A 403 18.43 7.54 -14.85
C ARG A 403 17.82 6.72 -15.99
N GLU A 404 17.51 5.46 -15.71
CA GLU A 404 16.93 4.53 -16.68
C GLU A 404 15.60 5.06 -17.29
N ASP A 405 15.65 5.53 -18.54
CA ASP A 405 14.48 5.89 -19.34
C ASP A 405 13.82 4.63 -19.95
N ASP A 406 12.63 4.74 -20.54
CA ASP A 406 11.94 3.58 -21.13
C ASP A 406 12.81 2.85 -22.17
N ILE A 407 13.62 3.59 -22.93
CA ILE A 407 14.51 3.02 -23.94
C ILE A 407 15.66 2.26 -23.28
N GLY A 408 16.24 2.78 -22.19
CA GLY A 408 17.19 2.04 -21.36
C GLY A 408 16.60 0.74 -20.83
N ARG A 409 15.39 0.78 -20.25
CA ARG A 409 14.72 -0.44 -19.75
C ARG A 409 14.49 -1.46 -20.87
N LEU A 410 13.90 -1.04 -21.99
CA LEU A 410 13.50 -1.94 -23.06
C LEU A 410 14.69 -2.54 -23.83
N THR A 411 15.78 -1.78 -23.99
CA THR A 411 17.02 -2.30 -24.60
C THR A 411 17.65 -3.45 -23.81
N ARG A 412 17.26 -3.67 -22.55
CA ARG A 412 17.64 -4.83 -21.73
C ARG A 412 16.51 -5.85 -21.60
N ALA A 413 15.31 -5.39 -21.31
CA ALA A 413 14.16 -6.27 -21.05
C ALA A 413 13.80 -7.15 -22.27
N ILE A 414 13.86 -6.60 -23.48
CA ILE A 414 13.53 -7.37 -24.70
C ILE A 414 14.55 -8.48 -24.98
N PRO A 415 15.88 -8.22 -25.01
CA PRO A 415 16.85 -9.31 -25.16
C PRO A 415 16.86 -10.29 -23.98
N LEU A 416 16.52 -9.87 -22.75
CA LEU A 416 16.26 -10.78 -21.64
C LEU A 416 15.08 -11.71 -21.93
N TYR A 417 13.96 -11.16 -22.43
CA TYR A 417 12.80 -11.95 -22.86
C TYR A 417 13.17 -12.92 -23.98
N PHE A 418 13.94 -12.48 -24.98
CA PHE A 418 14.37 -13.37 -26.08
C PHE A 418 15.28 -14.50 -25.59
N ALA A 419 16.18 -14.22 -24.65
CA ALA A 419 16.98 -15.27 -24.01
C ALA A 419 16.10 -16.27 -23.25
N GLU A 420 15.10 -15.79 -22.52
CA GLU A 420 14.13 -16.66 -21.83
C GLU A 420 13.29 -17.49 -22.81
N ALA A 421 12.73 -16.88 -23.85
CA ALA A 421 11.95 -17.57 -24.87
C ALA A 421 12.79 -18.62 -25.59
N ALA A 422 14.04 -18.33 -25.92
CA ALA A 422 14.98 -19.31 -26.46
C ALA A 422 15.28 -20.45 -25.48
N HIS A 423 15.40 -20.16 -24.18
CA HIS A 423 15.60 -21.19 -23.16
C HIS A 423 14.44 -22.20 -23.14
N TYR A 424 13.20 -21.70 -23.16
CA TYR A 424 12.02 -22.53 -22.98
C TYR A 424 11.45 -23.09 -24.28
N GLN A 425 11.58 -22.39 -25.39
CA GLN A 425 10.98 -22.77 -26.67
C GLN A 425 12.00 -23.32 -27.66
N SER A 426 13.23 -23.61 -27.23
CA SER A 426 14.21 -24.30 -28.07
C SER A 426 15.02 -25.35 -27.31
N ASP A 427 15.76 -26.19 -28.04
CA ASP A 427 16.73 -27.11 -27.43
C ASP A 427 18.09 -26.46 -27.13
N CYS A 428 18.27 -25.19 -27.51
CA CYS A 428 19.47 -24.43 -27.21
C CYS A 428 19.55 -24.04 -25.74
N ALA A 429 20.77 -23.91 -25.23
CA ALA A 429 21.03 -23.08 -24.07
C ALA A 429 21.10 -21.60 -24.52
N SER A 430 20.53 -20.69 -23.73
CA SER A 430 20.57 -19.26 -24.01
C SER A 430 21.39 -18.52 -22.96
N ARG A 431 22.03 -17.43 -23.37
CA ARG A 431 22.77 -16.55 -22.47
C ARG A 431 22.45 -15.09 -22.80
N PHE A 432 22.25 -14.27 -21.79
CA PHE A 432 22.10 -12.82 -21.92
C PHE A 432 23.40 -12.12 -21.49
N TYR A 433 23.83 -11.13 -22.26
CA TYR A 433 25.07 -10.38 -22.02
C TYR A 433 24.79 -8.88 -21.94
N VAL A 434 25.38 -8.22 -20.95
CA VAL A 434 25.28 -6.76 -20.76
C VAL A 434 26.57 -6.21 -20.18
N GLN A 435 26.96 -5.02 -20.65
CA GLN A 435 28.09 -4.30 -20.07
C GLN A 435 27.63 -3.54 -18.83
N VAL A 436 28.40 -3.62 -17.75
CA VAL A 436 28.12 -2.98 -16.47
C VAL A 436 29.34 -2.24 -15.95
N VAL A 437 29.13 -1.11 -15.27
CA VAL A 437 30.16 -0.38 -14.53
C VAL A 437 30.01 -0.73 -13.06
N GLU A 438 31.10 -1.14 -12.41
CA GLU A 438 31.09 -1.41 -10.97
C GLU A 438 30.69 -0.14 -10.19
N GLY A 439 29.64 -0.24 -9.38
CA GLY A 439 29.04 0.90 -8.66
C GLY A 439 28.16 1.82 -9.52
N GLY A 440 28.17 1.67 -10.85
CA GLY A 440 27.46 2.54 -11.80
C GLY A 440 26.27 1.90 -12.53
N GLY A 441 26.18 0.56 -12.55
CA GLY A 441 25.06 -0.16 -13.17
C GLY A 441 25.24 -0.46 -14.67
N PRO A 442 24.16 -0.75 -15.42
CA PRO A 442 24.25 -1.16 -16.82
C PRO A 442 24.63 0.00 -17.76
N VAL A 443 25.47 -0.27 -18.74
CA VAL A 443 25.89 0.69 -19.78
C VAL A 443 24.88 0.68 -20.93
N LEU A 444 24.43 1.87 -21.34
CA LEU A 444 23.66 2.06 -22.58
C LEU A 444 24.57 2.63 -23.67
N MET A 445 24.86 1.82 -24.68
CA MET A 445 25.72 2.23 -25.79
C MET A 445 24.97 3.18 -26.74
N GLY A 446 25.59 4.30 -27.12
CA GLY A 446 25.01 5.28 -28.06
C GLY A 446 25.20 4.94 -29.54
N SER A 447 25.84 3.82 -29.85
CA SER A 447 26.07 3.34 -31.22
C SER A 447 25.78 1.85 -31.30
N GLU A 448 25.29 1.40 -32.46
CA GLU A 448 25.06 -0.02 -32.73
C GLU A 448 26.36 -0.82 -32.57
N ILE A 449 26.25 -1.97 -31.91
CA ILE A 449 27.38 -2.89 -31.72
C ILE A 449 27.66 -3.58 -33.06
N ASP A 450 28.88 -3.43 -33.58
CA ASP A 450 29.34 -4.25 -34.69
C ASP A 450 29.60 -5.68 -34.19
N GLY A 451 28.82 -6.64 -34.67
CA GLY A 451 28.98 -8.05 -34.29
C GLY A 451 30.34 -8.63 -34.66
N ASN A 452 31.06 -8.02 -35.62
CA ASN A 452 32.42 -8.43 -35.93
C ASN A 452 33.37 -8.33 -34.72
N ASP A 453 33.13 -7.35 -33.84
CA ASP A 453 33.94 -7.14 -32.62
C ASP A 453 33.64 -8.19 -31.53
N LEU A 454 32.50 -8.87 -31.62
CA LEU A 454 32.06 -9.83 -30.60
C LEU A 454 32.58 -11.25 -30.83
N PHE A 455 32.94 -11.62 -32.07
CA PHE A 455 33.35 -13.01 -32.40
C PHE A 455 34.55 -13.51 -31.58
N ASP A 456 35.43 -12.61 -31.16
CA ASP A 456 36.63 -12.97 -30.38
C ASP A 456 36.39 -12.91 -28.86
N ILE A 457 35.20 -12.45 -28.43
CA ILE A 457 34.81 -12.31 -27.01
C ILE A 457 33.78 -13.38 -26.62
N VAL A 458 32.94 -13.82 -27.56
CA VAL A 458 31.94 -14.85 -27.30
C VAL A 458 32.61 -16.21 -27.02
N PRO A 459 32.00 -17.05 -26.14
CA PRO A 459 32.49 -18.40 -25.88
C PRO A 459 32.61 -19.25 -27.16
N PRO A 460 33.64 -20.11 -27.31
CA PRO A 460 33.83 -20.95 -28.49
C PRO A 460 32.65 -21.87 -28.81
N GLU A 461 31.91 -22.30 -27.79
CA GLU A 461 30.70 -23.13 -27.91
C GLU A 461 29.44 -22.35 -28.36
N MET A 462 29.52 -21.03 -28.53
CA MET A 462 28.40 -20.23 -29.04
C MET A 462 28.18 -20.47 -30.52
N GLN A 463 26.95 -20.86 -30.90
CA GLN A 463 26.59 -21.11 -32.29
C GLN A 463 26.09 -19.84 -32.97
N TYR A 464 25.24 -19.08 -32.29
CA TYR A 464 24.66 -17.84 -32.78
C TYR A 464 24.69 -16.77 -31.70
N PHE A 465 24.76 -15.50 -32.11
CA PHE A 465 24.39 -14.40 -31.22
C PHE A 465 23.54 -13.33 -31.90
N VAL A 466 22.86 -12.57 -31.07
CA VAL A 466 21.90 -11.55 -31.46
C VAL A 466 22.36 -10.21 -30.90
N THR A 467 22.53 -9.23 -31.79
CA THR A 467 22.71 -7.83 -31.43
C THR A 467 21.49 -7.02 -31.86
N GLY A 468 21.28 -5.86 -31.24
CA GLY A 468 20.17 -5.00 -31.59
C GLY A 468 20.35 -3.56 -31.18
N ALA A 469 19.50 -2.71 -31.74
CA ALA A 469 19.42 -1.30 -31.45
C ALA A 469 17.96 -0.86 -31.38
N MET A 470 17.66 0.07 -30.47
CA MET A 470 16.32 0.65 -30.30
C MET A 470 16.39 2.17 -30.33
N GLY A 471 15.42 2.81 -30.97
CA GLY A 471 15.22 4.25 -31.01
C GLY A 471 13.80 4.61 -30.62
N CYS A 472 13.59 5.80 -30.07
CA CYS A 472 12.27 6.30 -29.69
C CYS A 472 12.12 7.75 -30.18
N SER A 473 11.00 8.04 -30.83
CA SER A 473 10.65 9.40 -31.28
C SER A 473 9.19 9.72 -30.99
N GLY A 474 8.87 10.99 -30.79
CA GLY A 474 7.51 11.43 -30.45
C GLY A 474 7.13 11.22 -28.98
N GLU A 475 5.95 11.69 -28.59
CA GLU A 475 5.43 11.63 -27.21
C GLU A 475 3.97 11.15 -27.19
N GLY A 476 3.55 10.58 -26.06
CA GLY A 476 2.18 10.10 -25.83
C GLY A 476 1.72 9.08 -26.89
N GLU A 477 0.53 9.29 -27.44
CA GLU A 477 -0.05 8.40 -28.46
C GLU A 477 0.69 8.44 -29.81
N ARG A 478 1.54 9.45 -30.05
CA ARG A 478 2.36 9.57 -31.27
C ARG A 478 3.77 9.00 -31.09
N ARG A 479 4.03 8.33 -29.97
CA ARG A 479 5.32 7.70 -29.69
C ARG A 479 5.54 6.51 -30.63
N GLU A 480 6.63 6.57 -31.35
CA GLU A 480 7.09 5.53 -32.29
C GLU A 480 8.43 4.96 -31.85
N TRP A 481 8.56 3.65 -32.01
CA TRP A 481 9.74 2.87 -31.70
C TRP A 481 10.37 2.35 -32.99
N GLN A 482 11.67 2.57 -33.12
CA GLN A 482 12.49 1.93 -34.15
C GLN A 482 13.25 0.77 -33.50
N ILE A 483 13.15 -0.43 -34.06
CA ILE A 483 13.87 -1.62 -33.59
C ILE A 483 14.68 -2.17 -34.74
N SER A 484 15.96 -2.46 -34.50
CA SER A 484 16.81 -3.21 -35.41
C SER A 484 17.47 -4.39 -34.70
N LEU A 485 17.48 -5.56 -35.34
CA LEU A 485 18.08 -6.79 -34.83
C LEU A 485 18.95 -7.42 -35.90
N SER A 486 20.10 -7.96 -35.48
CA SER A 486 20.99 -8.75 -36.35
C SER A 486 21.30 -10.09 -35.70
N LEU A 487 21.12 -11.18 -36.47
CA LEU A 487 21.54 -12.53 -36.09
C LEU A 487 22.88 -12.85 -36.76
N TRP A 488 23.81 -13.37 -35.98
CA TRP A 488 25.18 -13.67 -36.40
C TRP A 488 25.49 -15.15 -36.19
N ASP A 489 26.20 -15.75 -37.14
CA ASP A 489 26.66 -17.15 -37.09
C ASP A 489 28.13 -17.19 -36.69
N CYS A 490 28.44 -17.83 -35.56
CA CYS A 490 29.80 -17.90 -35.04
C CYS A 490 30.73 -18.82 -35.84
N ALA A 491 30.17 -19.82 -36.53
CA ALA A 491 30.96 -20.77 -37.31
C ALA A 491 31.44 -20.14 -38.62
N THR A 492 30.57 -19.39 -39.30
CA THR A 492 30.95 -18.67 -40.53
C THR A 492 31.54 -17.29 -40.26
N ARG A 493 31.35 -16.74 -39.05
CA ARG A 493 31.66 -15.35 -38.68
C ARG A 493 30.96 -14.34 -39.59
N GLU A 494 29.71 -14.62 -39.96
CA GLU A 494 28.91 -13.78 -40.87
C GLU A 494 27.58 -13.36 -40.24
N LYS A 495 27.08 -12.19 -40.67
CA LYS A 495 25.72 -11.74 -40.35
C LYS A 495 24.73 -12.55 -41.20
N LYS A 496 23.88 -13.36 -40.54
CA LYS A 496 22.91 -14.25 -41.18
C LYS A 496 21.64 -13.53 -41.61
N SER A 497 21.16 -12.59 -40.80
CA SER A 497 19.96 -11.81 -41.11
C SER A 497 19.93 -10.49 -40.33
N THR A 498 19.16 -9.54 -40.86
CA THR A 498 18.83 -8.28 -40.19
C THR A 498 17.34 -8.02 -40.32
N GLU A 499 16.73 -7.60 -39.23
CA GLU A 499 15.37 -7.09 -39.21
C GLU A 499 15.38 -5.64 -38.73
N SER A 500 14.55 -4.80 -39.35
CA SER A 500 14.37 -3.41 -38.93
C SER A 500 12.91 -3.03 -39.12
N THR A 501 12.29 -2.52 -38.05
CA THR A 501 10.87 -2.16 -38.04
C THR A 501 10.65 -0.84 -37.29
N ARG A 502 9.54 -0.17 -37.63
CA ARG A 502 9.04 1.00 -36.91
C ARG A 502 7.60 0.74 -36.52
N VAL A 503 7.30 0.91 -35.24
CA VAL A 503 5.99 0.58 -34.66
C VAL A 503 5.55 1.65 -33.68
N THR A 504 4.24 1.84 -33.55
CA THR A 504 3.69 2.71 -32.49
C THR A 504 3.82 2.04 -31.12
N GLN A 505 3.70 2.81 -30.03
CA GLN A 505 3.65 2.24 -28.67
C GLN A 505 2.64 1.10 -28.54
N ALA A 506 1.44 1.23 -29.11
CA ALA A 506 0.39 0.20 -29.04
C ALA A 506 0.71 -1.09 -29.81
N GLN A 507 1.64 -1.03 -30.77
CA GLN A 507 2.05 -2.17 -31.60
C GLN A 507 3.34 -2.84 -31.10
N LEU A 508 4.05 -2.20 -30.16
CA LEU A 508 5.36 -2.64 -29.70
C LEU A 508 5.33 -4.09 -29.17
N GLY A 509 4.42 -4.40 -28.25
CA GLY A 509 4.31 -5.73 -27.66
C GLY A 509 4.09 -6.83 -28.70
N ALA A 510 3.15 -6.63 -29.63
CA ALA A 510 2.92 -7.57 -30.73
C ALA A 510 4.15 -7.75 -31.61
N GLN A 511 4.87 -6.66 -31.90
CA GLN A 511 6.09 -6.71 -32.70
C GLN A 511 7.21 -7.47 -32.01
N VAL A 512 7.41 -7.31 -30.70
CA VAL A 512 8.40 -8.06 -29.91
C VAL A 512 8.14 -9.56 -30.01
N LEU A 513 6.88 -9.97 -29.86
CA LEU A 513 6.47 -11.38 -29.97
C LEU A 513 6.68 -11.95 -31.38
N GLU A 514 6.48 -11.14 -32.43
CA GLU A 514 6.72 -11.56 -33.81
C GLU A 514 8.23 -11.72 -34.11
N LEU A 515 9.05 -10.79 -33.62
CA LEU A 515 10.51 -10.84 -33.74
C LEU A 515 11.08 -12.08 -33.04
N GLU A 516 10.60 -12.41 -31.86
CA GLU A 516 10.95 -13.63 -31.12
C GLU A 516 10.69 -14.89 -31.98
N GLN A 517 9.49 -15.04 -32.54
CA GLN A 517 9.16 -16.22 -33.35
C GLN A 517 10.05 -16.35 -34.58
N ARG A 518 10.30 -15.25 -35.29
CA ARG A 518 11.19 -15.24 -36.47
C ARG A 518 12.63 -15.57 -36.10
N LEU A 519 13.09 -15.11 -34.95
CA LEU A 519 14.42 -15.39 -34.44
C LEU A 519 14.59 -16.89 -34.09
N LEU A 520 13.63 -17.45 -33.33
CA LEU A 520 13.64 -18.87 -32.94
C LEU A 520 13.58 -19.81 -34.16
N ALA A 521 12.84 -19.42 -35.19
CA ALA A 521 12.78 -20.18 -36.45
C ALA A 521 14.15 -20.24 -37.16
N GLN A 522 14.96 -19.19 -37.05
CA GLN A 522 16.28 -19.09 -37.70
C GLN A 522 17.42 -19.76 -36.92
N THR A 523 17.26 -19.94 -35.61
CA THR A 523 18.21 -20.67 -34.76
C THR A 523 17.99 -22.20 -34.81
N GLY A 524 16.93 -22.67 -35.48
CA GLY A 524 16.82 -24.03 -36.01
C GLY A 524 16.34 -25.14 -35.06
N LEU A 525 15.87 -24.80 -33.85
CA LEU A 525 15.46 -25.78 -32.84
C LEU A 525 14.15 -25.41 -32.09
N PRO A 526 13.08 -24.87 -32.73
CA PRO A 526 11.88 -24.51 -32.00
C PRO A 526 11.15 -25.76 -31.50
N ARG A 527 10.80 -25.77 -30.21
CA ARG A 527 9.99 -26.81 -29.58
C ARG A 527 8.51 -26.48 -29.74
N THR A 528 7.68 -27.52 -29.89
CA THR A 528 6.21 -27.38 -29.87
C THR A 528 5.67 -27.23 -28.45
N GLU A 529 6.35 -27.83 -27.48
CA GLU A 529 6.05 -27.73 -26.05
C GLU A 529 7.21 -27.07 -25.31
N PRO A 530 6.92 -26.24 -24.29
CA PRO A 530 7.97 -25.58 -23.53
C PRO A 530 8.85 -26.59 -22.79
N PHE A 531 10.10 -26.22 -22.54
CA PHE A 531 11.09 -27.08 -21.90
C PHE A 531 10.67 -27.50 -20.48
N ASP A 532 10.11 -26.58 -19.70
CA ASP A 532 9.35 -26.89 -18.49
C ASP A 532 7.86 -26.62 -18.73
N ALA A 533 7.00 -27.58 -18.38
CA ALA A 533 5.57 -27.53 -18.69
C ALA A 533 4.81 -26.37 -18.02
N PHE A 534 5.34 -25.82 -16.92
CA PHE A 534 4.71 -24.70 -16.21
C PHE A 534 4.94 -23.35 -16.93
N TRP A 535 5.99 -23.24 -17.76
CA TRP A 535 6.30 -21.99 -18.45
C TRP A 535 5.27 -21.73 -19.55
N ARG A 536 4.76 -20.49 -19.58
CA ARG A 536 3.86 -20.03 -20.64
C ARG A 536 4.42 -18.77 -21.26
N ARG A 537 4.42 -18.76 -22.60
CA ARG A 537 4.74 -17.58 -23.39
C ARG A 537 3.72 -16.46 -23.10
N PRO A 538 4.15 -15.21 -22.84
CA PRO A 538 3.24 -14.09 -22.66
C PRO A 538 2.35 -13.83 -23.88
N SER A 539 1.11 -13.39 -23.64
CA SER A 539 0.21 -12.94 -24.69
C SER A 539 0.55 -11.51 -25.15
N VAL A 540 -0.08 -11.07 -26.24
CA VAL A 540 0.08 -9.68 -26.75
C VAL A 540 -0.38 -8.65 -25.72
N GLU A 541 -1.39 -8.98 -24.93
CA GLU A 541 -1.93 -8.11 -23.88
C GLU A 541 -1.04 -8.06 -22.64
N ALA A 542 -0.26 -9.11 -22.39
CA ALA A 542 0.56 -9.25 -21.18
C ALA A 542 2.03 -8.85 -21.38
N ILE A 543 2.54 -8.86 -22.62
CA ILE A 543 3.98 -8.70 -22.88
C ILE A 543 4.56 -7.36 -22.41
N ASP A 544 3.81 -6.26 -22.51
CA ASP A 544 4.32 -4.96 -22.02
C ASP A 544 4.51 -4.96 -20.51
N ILE A 545 3.56 -5.56 -19.77
CA ILE A 545 3.63 -5.74 -18.31
C ILE A 545 4.79 -6.69 -17.95
N TYR A 546 4.98 -7.75 -18.74
CA TYR A 546 6.03 -8.74 -18.57
C TYR A 546 7.43 -8.16 -18.81
N LEU A 547 7.61 -7.34 -19.84
CA LEU A 547 8.86 -6.63 -20.10
C LEU A 547 9.19 -5.64 -18.98
N GLY A 548 8.17 -4.97 -18.44
CA GLY A 548 8.31 -4.17 -17.23
C GLY A 548 8.89 -4.97 -16.07
N GLU A 549 8.33 -6.15 -15.79
CA GLU A 549 8.83 -7.04 -14.73
C GLU A 549 10.26 -7.51 -14.97
N LEU A 550 10.62 -7.89 -16.21
CA LEU A 550 11.99 -8.30 -16.51
C LEU A 550 13.00 -7.17 -16.28
N ALA A 551 12.62 -5.91 -16.54
CA ALA A 551 13.44 -4.76 -16.20
C ALA A 551 13.61 -4.61 -14.68
N GLN A 552 12.53 -4.71 -13.91
CA GLN A 552 12.61 -4.63 -12.44
C GLN A 552 13.44 -5.77 -11.85
N ALA A 553 13.22 -7.00 -12.30
CA ALA A 553 13.98 -8.18 -11.91
C ALA A 553 15.48 -8.04 -12.25
N PHE A 554 15.82 -7.35 -13.34
CA PHE A 554 17.21 -7.03 -13.69
C PHE A 554 17.83 -6.06 -12.70
N THR A 555 17.15 -4.97 -12.36
CA THR A 555 17.60 -4.02 -11.34
C THR A 555 17.82 -4.70 -9.99
N LEU A 556 16.86 -5.52 -9.52
CA LEU A 556 17.00 -6.28 -8.28
C LEU A 556 18.19 -7.26 -8.32
N THR A 557 18.47 -7.85 -9.48
CA THR A 557 19.63 -8.74 -9.68
C THR A 557 20.95 -7.99 -9.56
N MET A 558 21.04 -6.77 -10.12
CA MET A 558 22.22 -5.92 -10.03
C MET A 558 22.55 -5.54 -8.58
N VAL A 559 21.51 -5.19 -7.79
CA VAL A 559 21.65 -4.85 -6.37
C VAL A 559 22.03 -6.07 -5.53
N ALA A 560 21.34 -7.21 -5.71
CA ALA A 560 21.65 -8.45 -4.99
C ALA A 560 23.09 -8.94 -5.22
N ASN A 561 23.66 -8.66 -6.40
CA ASN A 561 25.05 -9.00 -6.74
C ASN A 561 26.05 -7.88 -6.44
N LYS A 562 25.63 -6.80 -5.76
CA LYS A 562 26.47 -5.66 -5.37
C LYS A 562 27.15 -4.94 -6.54
N ILE A 563 26.57 -5.06 -7.75
CA ILE A 563 27.05 -4.34 -8.92
C ILE A 563 26.60 -2.87 -8.84
N THR A 564 25.38 -2.66 -8.33
CA THR A 564 24.80 -1.35 -8.05
C THR A 564 24.49 -1.26 -6.55
N PRO A 565 24.80 -0.14 -5.86
CA PRO A 565 24.43 0.03 -4.46
C PRO A 565 22.90 0.07 -4.27
N PRO A 566 22.34 -0.45 -3.16
CA PRO A 566 20.90 -0.39 -2.88
C PRO A 566 20.35 1.04 -2.93
N ASP A 567 21.12 2.03 -2.46
CA ASP A 567 20.70 3.46 -2.44
C ASP A 567 20.50 4.06 -3.84
N ALA A 568 21.00 3.42 -4.89
CA ALA A 568 20.75 3.83 -6.28
C ALA A 568 19.48 3.19 -6.87
N MET A 569 18.82 2.28 -6.16
CA MET A 569 17.56 1.65 -6.55
C MET A 569 16.37 2.50 -6.08
N TRP A 570 15.44 2.73 -6.98
CA TRP A 570 14.25 3.54 -6.73
C TRP A 570 12.99 2.71 -6.89
N GLY A 571 12.01 2.91 -6.01
CA GLY A 571 10.71 2.24 -6.13
C GLY A 571 10.72 0.74 -5.84
N GLU A 572 11.60 0.27 -4.94
CA GLU A 572 11.71 -1.14 -4.55
C GLU A 572 10.36 -1.78 -4.22
N ARG A 573 9.50 -1.09 -3.47
CA ARG A 573 8.15 -1.58 -3.14
C ARG A 573 7.34 -1.88 -4.40
N THR A 574 7.38 -0.98 -5.38
CA THR A 574 6.72 -1.17 -6.68
C THR A 574 7.35 -2.33 -7.43
N MET A 575 8.68 -2.50 -7.41
CA MET A 575 9.38 -3.63 -8.04
C MET A 575 8.94 -4.97 -7.47
N LEU A 576 8.76 -5.08 -6.15
CA LEU A 576 8.34 -6.32 -5.49
C LEU A 576 6.84 -6.56 -5.58
N GLU A 577 6.03 -5.50 -5.63
CA GLU A 577 4.58 -5.59 -5.77
C GLU A 577 4.13 -5.92 -7.20
N TRP A 578 4.90 -5.48 -8.21
CA TRP A 578 4.59 -5.72 -9.62
C TRP A 578 4.37 -7.21 -9.97
N PRO A 579 5.29 -8.14 -9.67
CA PRO A 579 5.08 -9.55 -10.00
C PRO A 579 4.02 -10.21 -9.09
N LEU A 580 3.77 -9.68 -7.89
CA LEU A 580 2.64 -10.11 -7.06
C LEU A 580 1.31 -9.77 -7.74
N GLN A 581 1.15 -8.55 -8.27
CA GLN A 581 -0.06 -8.17 -9.00
C GLN A 581 -0.24 -9.02 -10.26
N MET A 582 0.84 -9.32 -10.99
CA MET A 582 0.80 -10.25 -12.12
C MET A 582 0.33 -11.65 -11.69
N ALA A 583 0.82 -12.16 -10.55
CA ALA A 583 0.40 -13.45 -10.01
C ALA A 583 -1.08 -13.49 -9.59
N LEU A 584 -1.62 -12.38 -9.09
CA LEU A 584 -3.04 -12.26 -8.73
C LEU A 584 -3.94 -12.06 -9.98
N GLN A 585 -3.42 -11.41 -11.02
CA GLN A 585 -4.14 -11.22 -12.29
C GLN A 585 -4.20 -12.51 -13.11
N TRP A 586 -3.13 -13.32 -13.09
CA TRP A 586 -3.02 -14.59 -13.81
C TRP A 586 -2.72 -15.76 -12.85
N PRO A 587 -3.67 -16.10 -11.95
CA PRO A 587 -3.45 -17.07 -10.87
C PRO A 587 -3.19 -18.49 -11.38
N GLU A 588 -3.54 -18.82 -12.62
CA GLU A 588 -3.29 -20.10 -13.26
C GLU A 588 -1.89 -20.24 -13.90
N ILE A 589 -1.09 -19.16 -13.90
CA ILE A 589 0.26 -19.14 -14.48
C ILE A 589 1.29 -19.13 -13.35
N ASP A 590 2.27 -20.04 -13.40
CA ASP A 590 3.31 -20.13 -12.37
C ASP A 590 4.40 -19.08 -12.52
N THR A 591 4.74 -18.68 -13.75
CA THR A 591 5.87 -17.76 -14.01
C THR A 591 5.79 -16.46 -13.20
N PRO A 592 4.66 -15.73 -13.12
CA PRO A 592 4.56 -14.55 -12.26
C PRO A 592 4.79 -14.83 -10.77
N LYS A 593 4.34 -15.99 -10.26
CA LYS A 593 4.58 -16.39 -8.86
C LYS A 593 6.07 -16.64 -8.63
N LEU A 594 6.74 -17.29 -9.58
CA LEU A 594 8.19 -17.54 -9.53
C LEU A 594 8.99 -16.22 -9.61
N MET A 595 8.58 -15.30 -10.48
CA MET A 595 9.14 -13.94 -10.55
C MET A 595 9.01 -13.22 -9.20
N TYR A 596 7.84 -13.29 -8.58
CA TYR A 596 7.60 -12.69 -7.28
C TYR A 596 8.49 -13.28 -6.18
N LEU A 597 8.52 -14.61 -6.03
CA LEU A 597 9.37 -15.27 -5.03
C LEU A 597 10.87 -15.03 -5.31
N SER A 598 11.26 -14.94 -6.58
CA SER A 598 12.61 -14.57 -7.00
C SER A 598 12.97 -13.14 -6.57
N GLY A 599 12.05 -12.19 -6.74
CA GLY A 599 12.21 -10.80 -6.29
C GLY A 599 12.40 -10.71 -4.78
N LEU A 600 11.55 -11.38 -4.00
CA LEU A 600 11.70 -11.46 -2.54
C LEU A 600 13.03 -12.11 -2.12
N GLY A 601 13.43 -13.18 -2.83
CA GLY A 601 14.70 -13.85 -2.59
C GLY A 601 15.92 -12.94 -2.82
N LYS A 602 15.88 -12.08 -3.85
CA LYS A 602 16.89 -11.04 -4.11
C LYS A 602 16.86 -9.94 -3.06
N ALA A 603 15.67 -9.49 -2.68
CA ALA A 603 15.48 -8.48 -1.64
C ALA A 603 16.06 -8.90 -0.28
N PHE A 604 15.97 -10.18 0.03
CA PHE A 604 16.61 -10.75 1.21
C PHE A 604 18.14 -10.69 1.12
N ASP A 605 18.72 -10.97 -0.05
CA ASP A 605 20.18 -11.01 -0.23
C ASP A 605 20.85 -9.65 0.04
N TYR A 606 20.16 -8.53 -0.27
CA TYR A 606 20.63 -7.19 0.06
C TYR A 606 20.02 -6.59 1.34
N ARG A 607 19.32 -7.39 2.14
CA ARG A 607 18.72 -7.01 3.46
C ARG A 607 17.73 -5.85 3.37
N SER A 608 16.81 -5.93 2.42
CA SER A 608 15.70 -4.99 2.30
C SER A 608 14.93 -4.79 3.62
N GLY A 609 14.64 -3.52 3.97
CA GLY A 609 13.84 -3.16 5.13
C GLY A 609 12.34 -3.41 4.96
N ILE A 610 11.85 -3.55 3.72
CA ILE A 610 10.41 -3.63 3.41
C ILE A 610 9.89 -5.06 3.22
N LEU A 611 10.75 -6.08 3.32
CA LEU A 611 10.36 -7.47 3.09
C LEU A 611 9.16 -7.92 3.94
N ASN A 612 9.16 -7.60 5.23
CA ASN A 612 8.11 -8.04 6.15
C ASN A 612 6.71 -7.50 5.78
N GLU A 613 6.62 -6.40 5.02
CA GLU A 613 5.34 -5.88 4.49
C GLU A 613 4.63 -6.89 3.58
N PHE A 614 5.35 -7.85 3.01
CA PHE A 614 4.83 -8.82 2.06
C PHE A 614 4.40 -10.14 2.71
N GLN A 615 4.84 -10.44 3.94
CA GLN A 615 4.67 -11.76 4.59
C GLN A 615 3.24 -12.32 4.48
N ARG A 616 2.24 -11.57 4.95
CA ARG A 616 0.84 -12.03 4.96
C ARG A 616 0.34 -12.39 3.55
N ARG A 617 0.66 -11.55 2.56
CA ARG A 617 0.21 -11.74 1.16
C ARG A 617 0.95 -12.88 0.49
N THR A 618 2.24 -13.06 0.77
CA THR A 618 3.02 -14.19 0.25
C THR A 618 2.52 -15.53 0.82
N LEU A 619 2.18 -15.58 2.11
CA LEU A 619 1.64 -16.80 2.73
C LEU A 619 0.26 -17.17 2.15
N GLU A 620 -0.60 -16.18 1.90
CA GLU A 620 -1.88 -16.44 1.24
C GLU A 620 -1.68 -16.93 -0.21
N LEU A 621 -0.76 -16.31 -0.97
CA LEU A 621 -0.41 -16.77 -2.33
C LEU A 621 0.08 -18.23 -2.33
N LEU A 622 0.91 -18.62 -1.36
CA LEU A 622 1.38 -20.00 -1.23
C LEU A 622 0.26 -20.97 -0.88
N ARG A 623 -0.67 -20.57 -0.01
CA ARG A 623 -1.85 -21.37 0.34
C ARG A 623 -2.75 -21.62 -0.86
N GLU A 624 -3.00 -20.58 -1.66
CA GLU A 624 -3.73 -20.71 -2.92
C GLU A 624 -3.01 -21.61 -3.92
N ALA A 625 -1.68 -21.45 -4.04
CA ALA A 625 -0.86 -22.31 -4.90
C ALA A 625 -0.92 -23.78 -4.47
N GLU A 626 -0.91 -24.07 -3.17
CA GLU A 626 -1.08 -25.43 -2.65
C GLU A 626 -2.46 -26.00 -3.01
N ASN A 627 -3.53 -25.21 -2.79
CA ASN A 627 -4.90 -25.61 -3.12
C ASN A 627 -5.09 -25.88 -4.62
N SER A 628 -4.37 -25.16 -5.49
CA SER A 628 -4.43 -25.32 -6.93
C SER A 628 -3.43 -26.35 -7.48
N ASN A 629 -2.70 -27.08 -6.64
CA ASN A 629 -1.59 -27.96 -7.01
C ASN A 629 -0.54 -27.28 -7.91
N SER A 630 -0.29 -25.98 -7.70
CA SER A 630 0.76 -25.26 -8.40
C SER A 630 2.14 -25.78 -7.95
N PRO A 631 3.08 -26.03 -8.87
CA PRO A 631 4.44 -26.44 -8.51
C PRO A 631 5.13 -25.41 -7.61
N THR A 632 4.75 -24.13 -7.72
CA THR A 632 5.28 -23.02 -6.91
C THR A 632 5.11 -23.26 -5.40
N ALA A 633 4.07 -23.99 -4.97
CA ALA A 633 3.87 -24.30 -3.55
C ALA A 633 5.08 -25.02 -2.92
N ARG A 634 5.85 -25.79 -3.71
CA ARG A 634 7.06 -26.49 -3.24
C ARG A 634 8.21 -25.56 -2.85
N LEU A 635 8.12 -24.27 -3.16
CA LEU A 635 9.07 -23.22 -2.76
C LEU A 635 8.75 -22.58 -1.40
N ALA A 636 7.69 -23.01 -0.70
CA ALA A 636 7.36 -22.52 0.64
C ALA A 636 8.54 -22.48 1.64
N PRO A 637 9.48 -23.46 1.65
CA PRO A 637 10.65 -23.39 2.52
C PRO A 637 11.54 -22.16 2.32
N LEU A 638 11.65 -21.67 1.08
CA LEU A 638 12.35 -20.41 0.82
C LEU A 638 11.61 -19.26 1.51
N VAL A 639 10.29 -19.17 1.31
CA VAL A 639 9.46 -18.11 1.91
C VAL A 639 9.53 -18.09 3.43
N TRP A 640 9.47 -19.26 4.08
CA TRP A 640 9.63 -19.35 5.52
C TRP A 640 10.98 -18.78 5.98
N LYS A 641 12.06 -19.11 5.25
CA LYS A 641 13.37 -18.54 5.51
C LYS A 641 13.40 -17.01 5.35
N LEU A 642 12.81 -16.49 4.28
CA LEU A 642 12.81 -15.05 4.00
C LEU A 642 12.11 -14.23 5.11
N PHE A 643 11.12 -14.83 5.78
CA PHE A 643 10.34 -14.18 6.84
C PHE A 643 10.66 -14.66 8.26
N GLY A 644 11.78 -15.36 8.47
CA GLY A 644 12.22 -15.79 9.80
C GLY A 644 11.33 -16.85 10.47
N MET A 645 10.59 -17.62 9.67
CA MET A 645 9.73 -18.73 10.12
C MET A 645 10.56 -20.02 10.28
N ASP A 646 11.54 -19.96 11.19
CA ASP A 646 12.55 -21.02 11.37
C ASP A 646 11.96 -22.33 11.90
N ASP A 647 10.89 -22.27 12.69
CA ASP A 647 10.25 -23.46 13.24
C ASP A 647 9.47 -24.23 12.17
N GLU A 648 8.79 -23.54 11.26
CA GLU A 648 8.13 -24.11 10.09
C GLU A 648 9.14 -24.77 9.15
N LEU A 649 10.25 -24.08 8.87
CA LEU A 649 11.33 -24.63 8.05
C LEU A 649 11.96 -25.87 8.67
N ARG A 650 12.21 -25.86 9.99
CA ARG A 650 12.75 -27.00 10.72
C ARG A 650 11.77 -28.18 10.71
N ALA A 651 10.50 -27.92 11.03
CA ALA A 651 9.46 -28.95 11.04
C ALA A 651 9.29 -29.59 9.65
N HIS A 652 9.38 -28.82 8.57
CA HIS A 652 9.32 -29.38 7.21
C HIS A 652 10.52 -30.28 6.90
N ARG A 653 11.74 -29.86 7.28
CA ARG A 653 12.97 -30.64 7.08
C ARG A 653 12.92 -31.97 7.84
N ASP A 654 12.45 -31.94 9.09
CA ASP A 654 12.38 -33.12 9.96
C ASP A 654 11.33 -34.15 9.48
N ASN A 655 10.29 -33.69 8.77
CA ASN A 655 9.19 -34.52 8.29
C ASN A 655 9.30 -34.90 6.80
N LEU A 656 10.46 -34.74 6.16
CA LEU A 656 10.65 -35.12 4.76
C LEU A 656 10.49 -36.63 4.55
N PRO A 657 9.66 -37.07 3.58
CA PRO A 657 9.55 -38.48 3.23
C PRO A 657 10.90 -39.11 2.87
N GLU A 658 11.12 -40.40 3.19
CA GLU A 658 12.38 -41.10 2.87
C GLU A 658 12.73 -41.03 1.36
N GLY A 659 11.72 -41.07 0.49
CA GLY A 659 11.87 -41.02 -0.98
C GLY A 659 12.09 -39.64 -1.60
N THR A 660 12.24 -38.56 -0.81
CA THR A 660 12.47 -37.21 -1.36
C THR A 660 13.78 -37.12 -2.16
N GLU A 661 13.71 -36.53 -3.35
CA GLU A 661 14.82 -36.31 -4.28
C GLU A 661 16.04 -35.63 -3.62
N SER A 662 17.24 -36.14 -3.92
CA SER A 662 18.51 -35.60 -3.36
C SER A 662 18.68 -34.11 -3.66
N ALA A 663 18.37 -33.68 -4.89
CA ALA A 663 18.51 -32.29 -5.31
C ALA A 663 17.60 -31.33 -4.52
N TYR A 664 16.42 -31.80 -4.09
CA TYR A 664 15.53 -31.03 -3.22
C TYR A 664 16.09 -30.92 -1.80
N ARG A 665 16.60 -32.01 -1.24
CA ARG A 665 17.25 -32.00 0.09
C ARG A 665 18.45 -31.05 0.12
N GLU A 666 19.32 -31.13 -0.89
CA GLU A 666 20.47 -30.22 -1.03
C GLU A 666 20.06 -28.75 -1.15
N TRP A 667 18.94 -28.48 -1.84
CA TRP A 667 18.38 -27.13 -1.90
C TRP A 667 17.86 -26.65 -0.53
N LEU A 668 17.20 -27.51 0.25
CA LEU A 668 16.75 -27.17 1.60
C LEU A 668 17.92 -26.85 2.54
N GLU A 669 19.04 -27.56 2.42
CA GLU A 669 20.27 -27.22 3.17
C GLU A 669 20.76 -25.81 2.81
N ARG A 670 20.88 -25.51 1.51
CA ARG A 670 21.25 -24.15 1.05
C ARG A 670 20.27 -23.09 1.55
N VAL A 671 18.97 -23.39 1.58
CA VAL A 671 17.94 -22.44 2.08
C VAL A 671 18.13 -22.20 3.58
N GLY A 672 18.47 -23.23 4.35
CA GLY A 672 18.79 -23.08 5.77
C GLY A 672 20.00 -22.17 6.02
N GLU A 673 21.01 -22.22 5.14
CA GLU A 673 22.27 -21.46 5.22
C GLU A 673 22.18 -20.00 4.74
N LYS A 674 21.17 -19.68 3.92
CA LYS A 674 20.90 -18.31 3.44
C LYS A 674 20.70 -17.35 4.62
#